data_AF-S7Q057-F1
#
_entry.id   AF-S7Q057-F1
#
_cell.length_a   1.000
_cell.length_b   1.000
_cell.length_c   1.000
_cell.angle_alpha   90.00
_cell.angle_beta   90.00
_cell.angle_gamma   90.00
#
_symmetry.space_group_name_H-M   'P 1'
#
loop_
_entity.id
_entity.type
_entity.pdbx_description
1 polymer ?
#
loop_
_entity_poly.entity_id
_entity_poly.type
_entity_poly.pdbx_seq_one_letter_code
_entity_poly.pdbx_strand_id
1 'polypeptide(L)'
;MSSKVAVPTHPPANLIYQDRHIFQLRAHMYQARGLIAADSNGLSDPFAKVTFLSHCQTTKVISQTLSPTWNQMLLFNDLVLHGDHQELAESPPLVVVELYDSDAVPVQVISQTLSPTWNQMLLFNDLVLHGDHQELAESPPLVVVELYDSDAVGKPEYLGATVAAPVVKLADQDYEAPRLCYHPIFCGNLSGGDLLAVFELLQVPSSGLQGLPPIDPPDVTQIYPVPASIRPVLSKYRVEVLFWGVREMKKVQLLSVDRPQVLIECGGRGVKSCVIQSYKNNPNFSIQADAFEVELPENELLHPPLSICVVDWRAFGRSTLVGTYTINCLKQFLCKSREPLAPASQVDGTQAGQDSLIATEPSGPLSSSQDLPTDHIYVDVEPPPTVVPDSAQVQQASQVDIPDSSPMLAAEHPPAAREPPQDGKAKDARKPSRRSTKRRKRTIADESAENVIDWWSKYYASVKKAQKEKERNLKEKKDKTDAKPDEVVVNIEDGPKKKKDKMLKKKPKEDEIPNLAVLKGSFCIYKSPEDSSTEDNGQLRIQQGIPPNHPVKVMIRVYIVAAFNLSPADPDGKSDPYIVVKLGKTEIKDRDKYIPKQLNPVFGRSFEIQATFPKESLLSVLIYDHDMIGTDDLIGETRIDLENRFYSKHRAICGLQSQYEIEGYNAWRDTSKPTEILAKLCKDNKLDGPYFHPGKIQIGSQVFSGKTVFTEEDSDETVESYEHLALKVLHSWNDIPEVGCRLVPEHIETRPLYHKDKPGMEQVVAKRSFLNKGRLQMWVDMFPKDMPQPGPPVDISPRQPKGYELRVTIWNTEDVILEDENIFTGQKSSDIYVKGWIKGLEDDKQETDVHYNSLTGEGNFNWRFLFPFQYLPAEKQMVITKRENIFSLEKMECKTPAVLVLQVWDFERLSSDDFLGSLEMNLNSFPRAAKSAKACDLSKFENASEESKISIFQQKRVRGWWPFAKSKELTGKVEAEFHLVTAEEAEKNPVGKARKEPEPLAKPNRPDTSFSWFVSPFKCLYHLIWKNYKKYIIIAFILIILIIFLVLFIYTLPGAISRKIVVGS
;
A
#
# COMPACT_ATOMS: atom_id res chain seq x y z
N MET A 1 87.82 -25.85 -15.30
CA MET A 1 87.47 -27.11 -15.98
C MET A 1 86.38 -26.81 -17.00
N SER A 2 86.68 -27.18 -18.25
CA SER A 2 86.00 -26.99 -19.55
C SER A 2 84.71 -26.19 -19.68
N SER A 3 84.84 -25.12 -20.47
CA SER A 3 83.82 -24.47 -21.29
C SER A 3 83.22 -25.41 -22.34
N LYS A 4 81.91 -25.35 -22.57
CA LYS A 4 81.33 -25.54 -23.91
C LYS A 4 80.30 -24.46 -24.19
N VAL A 5 80.65 -23.70 -25.22
CA VAL A 5 79.94 -22.59 -25.84
C VAL A 5 78.59 -23.08 -26.37
N ALA A 6 77.51 -22.37 -26.02
CA ALA A 6 76.19 -22.56 -26.63
C ALA A 6 76.15 -21.85 -27.99
N VAL A 7 75.84 -22.60 -29.04
CA VAL A 7 75.52 -22.08 -30.37
C VAL A 7 74.05 -21.65 -30.36
N PRO A 8 73.67 -20.50 -30.97
CA PRO A 8 72.27 -20.11 -31.09
C PRO A 8 71.59 -20.96 -32.17
N THR A 9 70.58 -21.75 -31.79
CA THR A 9 69.62 -22.32 -32.74
C THR A 9 68.62 -21.23 -33.10
N HIS A 10 68.69 -20.72 -34.33
CA HIS A 10 67.64 -19.86 -34.86
C HIS A 10 66.31 -20.62 -34.94
N PRO A 11 65.17 -19.98 -34.64
CA PRO A 11 63.86 -20.56 -34.91
C PRO A 11 63.70 -20.82 -36.42
N PRO A 12 62.93 -21.85 -36.82
CA PRO A 12 62.72 -22.18 -38.22
C PRO A 12 62.14 -20.99 -38.99
N ALA A 13 62.71 -20.71 -40.17
CA ALA A 13 62.35 -19.55 -40.98
C ALA A 13 60.95 -19.65 -41.61
N ASN A 14 60.36 -20.85 -41.68
CA ASN A 14 59.01 -21.07 -42.18
C ASN A 14 58.39 -22.31 -41.49
N LEU A 15 57.15 -22.16 -41.02
CA LEU A 15 56.24 -23.26 -40.67
C LEU A 15 55.37 -23.56 -41.90
N ILE A 16 55.37 -24.80 -42.38
CA ILE A 16 54.54 -25.26 -43.51
C ILE A 16 53.48 -26.20 -42.94
N TYR A 17 52.23 -25.73 -42.85
CA TYR A 17 51.07 -26.55 -42.47
C TYR A 17 50.52 -27.29 -43.69
N GLN A 18 50.20 -28.59 -43.54
CA GLN A 18 49.69 -29.43 -44.63
C GLN A 18 48.18 -29.27 -44.87
N ASP A 19 47.41 -28.88 -43.85
CA ASP A 19 45.95 -28.79 -43.95
C ASP A 19 45.47 -27.32 -43.93
N ARG A 20 44.56 -26.99 -44.86
CA ARG A 20 43.95 -25.67 -45.05
C ARG A 20 42.46 -25.84 -45.30
N HIS A 21 41.64 -25.12 -44.56
CA HIS A 21 40.19 -25.12 -44.76
C HIS A 21 39.69 -23.70 -45.05
N ILE A 22 38.79 -23.58 -46.03
CA ILE A 22 38.21 -22.31 -46.47
C ILE A 22 36.77 -22.26 -45.97
N PHE A 23 36.36 -21.13 -45.39
CA PHE A 23 35.00 -20.90 -44.90
C PHE A 23 34.40 -19.64 -45.53
N GLN A 24 33.07 -19.62 -45.60
CA GLN A 24 32.25 -18.45 -45.96
C GLN A 24 31.34 -18.10 -44.78
N LEU A 25 31.43 -16.87 -44.27
CA LEU A 25 30.47 -16.37 -43.30
C LEU A 25 29.34 -15.61 -44.02
N ARG A 26 28.10 -15.97 -43.70
CA ARG A 26 26.91 -15.23 -44.12
C ARG A 26 26.25 -14.63 -42.88
N ALA A 27 26.18 -13.31 -42.83
CA ALA A 27 25.49 -12.58 -41.77
C ALA A 27 24.12 -12.11 -42.27
N HIS A 28 23.05 -12.72 -41.77
CA HIS A 28 21.67 -12.43 -42.15
C HIS A 28 21.08 -11.38 -41.19
N MET A 29 21.18 -10.11 -41.58
CA MET A 29 20.75 -8.97 -40.78
C MET A 29 19.30 -8.60 -41.12
N TYR A 30 18.35 -8.94 -40.23
CA TYR A 30 16.93 -8.78 -40.53
C TYR A 30 16.35 -7.45 -40.01
N GLN A 31 16.26 -7.26 -38.70
CA GLN A 31 15.73 -6.02 -38.09
C GLN A 31 16.40 -5.72 -36.75
N ALA A 32 16.27 -4.50 -36.25
CA ALA A 32 16.50 -4.16 -34.84
C ALA A 32 15.25 -3.47 -34.26
N ARG A 33 15.13 -3.47 -32.93
CA ARG A 33 14.03 -2.81 -32.21
C ARG A 33 14.49 -2.14 -30.93
N GLY A 34 13.82 -1.05 -30.55
CA GLY A 34 14.07 -0.34 -29.29
C GLY A 34 15.45 0.31 -29.23
N LEU A 35 15.97 0.80 -30.35
CA LEU A 35 17.25 1.51 -30.40
C LEU A 35 17.18 2.83 -29.64
N ILE A 36 18.36 3.33 -29.22
CA ILE A 36 18.50 4.64 -28.56
C ILE A 36 18.26 5.74 -29.60
N ALA A 37 17.45 6.74 -29.25
CA ALA A 37 17.29 7.96 -30.04
C ALA A 37 18.52 8.85 -29.89
N ALA A 38 19.20 9.13 -30.99
CA ALA A 38 20.36 10.03 -31.04
C ALA A 38 20.00 11.39 -31.66
N ASP A 39 18.96 11.45 -32.50
CA ASP A 39 18.49 12.72 -33.07
C ASP A 39 17.64 13.57 -32.10
N SER A 40 17.69 14.89 -32.32
CA SER A 40 16.81 15.88 -31.67
C SER A 40 15.30 15.68 -31.92
N ASN A 41 14.94 14.86 -32.92
CA ASN A 41 13.55 14.51 -33.25
C ASN A 41 13.02 13.31 -32.41
N GLY A 42 13.88 12.68 -31.59
CA GLY A 42 13.53 11.50 -30.79
C GLY A 42 13.57 10.18 -31.56
N LEU A 43 14.21 10.13 -32.73
CA LEU A 43 14.46 8.96 -33.57
C LEU A 43 15.98 8.85 -33.85
N SER A 44 16.37 8.00 -34.79
CA SER A 44 17.76 7.86 -35.28
C SER A 44 17.73 7.41 -36.75
N ASP A 45 18.85 7.53 -37.44
CA ASP A 45 19.16 7.00 -38.77
C ASP A 45 20.12 5.77 -38.68
N PRO A 46 19.68 4.62 -38.12
CA PRO A 46 20.59 3.52 -37.77
C PRO A 46 21.19 2.74 -38.95
N PHE A 47 22.47 2.38 -38.82
CA PHE A 47 23.15 1.32 -39.58
C PHE A 47 24.00 0.42 -38.67
N ALA A 48 24.26 -0.80 -39.12
CA ALA A 48 25.05 -1.78 -38.38
C ALA A 48 26.38 -2.07 -39.07
N LYS A 49 27.44 -2.25 -38.28
CA LYS A 49 28.78 -2.62 -38.70
C LYS A 49 29.10 -4.01 -38.13
N VAL A 50 29.25 -4.99 -39.01
CA VAL A 50 29.49 -6.40 -38.68
C VAL A 50 30.96 -6.71 -38.88
N THR A 51 31.62 -7.18 -37.82
CA THR A 51 33.04 -7.50 -37.81
C THR A 51 33.23 -8.97 -37.44
N PHE A 52 34.00 -9.68 -38.26
CA PHE A 52 34.38 -11.07 -38.04
C PHE A 52 35.83 -11.27 -38.45
N LEU A 53 36.67 -11.65 -37.49
CA LEU A 53 38.13 -11.76 -37.64
C LEU A 53 38.73 -10.42 -38.12
N SER A 54 39.48 -10.42 -39.24
CA SER A 54 40.03 -9.22 -39.88
C SER A 54 39.08 -8.52 -40.85
N HIS A 55 37.87 -9.05 -41.07
CA HIS A 55 36.93 -8.53 -42.07
C HIS A 55 35.79 -7.73 -41.44
N CYS A 56 35.35 -6.67 -42.12
CA CYS A 56 34.27 -5.80 -41.68
C CYS A 56 33.37 -5.36 -42.84
N GLN A 57 32.05 -5.37 -42.63
CA GLN A 57 31.04 -4.87 -43.57
C GLN A 57 29.94 -4.07 -42.86
N THR A 58 29.19 -3.26 -43.60
CA THR A 58 28.12 -2.40 -43.05
C THR A 58 26.79 -2.61 -43.77
N THR A 59 25.68 -2.49 -43.04
CA THR A 59 24.33 -2.47 -43.60
C THR A 59 23.97 -1.10 -44.19
N LYS A 60 22.82 -1.00 -44.86
CA LYS A 60 22.24 0.29 -45.25
C LYS A 60 21.81 1.13 -44.03
N VAL A 61 21.88 2.44 -44.20
CA VAL A 61 21.27 3.43 -43.30
C VAL A 61 19.75 3.44 -43.55
N ILE A 62 18.96 3.29 -42.48
CA ILE A 62 17.50 3.47 -42.53
C ILE A 62 17.17 4.73 -41.75
N SER A 63 16.57 5.73 -42.38
CA SER A 63 16.34 7.03 -41.76
C SER A 63 15.12 7.05 -40.82
N GLN A 64 15.22 7.82 -39.73
CA GLN A 64 14.16 8.23 -38.81
C GLN A 64 13.38 7.07 -38.22
N THR A 65 14.08 6.10 -37.63
CA THR A 65 13.48 4.95 -36.96
C THR A 65 14.32 4.40 -35.81
N LEU A 66 13.66 3.96 -34.75
CA LEU A 66 14.28 3.17 -33.66
C LEU A 66 14.07 1.67 -33.86
N SER A 67 13.47 1.26 -34.97
CA SER A 67 13.16 -0.14 -35.31
C SER A 67 13.41 -0.42 -36.79
N PRO A 68 14.67 -0.35 -37.26
CA PRO A 68 15.00 -0.54 -38.67
C PRO A 68 14.82 -1.99 -39.11
N THR A 69 14.33 -2.19 -40.33
CA THR A 69 14.31 -3.50 -41.01
C THR A 69 15.22 -3.43 -42.23
N TRP A 70 16.41 -4.05 -42.14
CA TRP A 70 17.38 -4.07 -43.24
C TRP A 70 17.08 -5.17 -44.25
N ASN A 71 16.69 -6.36 -43.77
CA ASN A 71 16.52 -7.58 -44.58
C ASN A 71 17.70 -7.80 -45.56
N GLN A 72 18.93 -7.71 -45.03
CA GLN A 72 20.16 -7.69 -45.79
C GLN A 72 21.10 -8.83 -45.36
N MET A 73 21.65 -9.58 -46.31
CA MET A 73 22.72 -10.54 -46.09
C MET A 73 24.08 -9.91 -46.43
N LEU A 74 25.04 -9.99 -45.50
CA LEU A 74 26.44 -9.62 -45.72
C LEU A 74 27.28 -10.88 -45.93
N LEU A 75 28.10 -10.90 -47.00
CA LEU A 75 28.84 -12.08 -47.46
C LEU A 75 30.35 -11.87 -47.24
N PHE A 76 30.96 -12.71 -46.42
CA PHE A 76 32.40 -12.72 -46.17
C PHE A 76 33.01 -13.98 -46.79
N ASN A 77 33.83 -13.82 -47.82
CA ASN A 77 34.43 -14.93 -48.57
C ASN A 77 35.88 -15.18 -48.13
N ASP A 78 36.41 -16.37 -48.44
CA ASP A 78 37.83 -16.73 -48.36
C ASP A 78 38.46 -16.66 -46.95
N LEU A 79 37.73 -17.13 -45.93
CA LEU A 79 38.23 -17.20 -44.54
C LEU A 79 39.07 -18.47 -44.34
N VAL A 80 40.35 -18.37 -43.96
CA VAL A 80 41.30 -19.51 -43.86
C VAL A 80 41.72 -19.80 -42.41
N LEU A 81 41.73 -21.08 -41.99
CA LEU A 81 42.15 -21.55 -40.65
C LEU A 81 43.23 -22.69 -40.72
N HIS A 82 44.21 -22.77 -39.79
CA HIS A 82 45.35 -23.74 -39.77
C HIS A 82 45.73 -24.31 -38.35
N GLY A 83 46.11 -25.58 -38.06
CA GLY A 83 46.67 -25.98 -36.72
C GLY A 83 46.85 -27.50 -36.39
N ASP A 84 47.54 -27.86 -35.28
CA ASP A 84 47.83 -29.26 -34.78
C ASP A 84 47.07 -29.65 -33.48
N HIS A 85 46.73 -30.94 -33.34
CA HIS A 85 45.70 -31.54 -32.47
C HIS A 85 45.94 -31.47 -30.95
N GLN A 86 47.18 -31.45 -30.46
CA GLN A 86 47.46 -31.58 -29.02
C GLN A 86 47.70 -30.24 -28.31
N GLU A 87 48.19 -29.22 -29.02
CA GLU A 87 48.42 -27.87 -28.46
C GLU A 87 47.13 -27.02 -28.38
N LEU A 88 46.16 -27.26 -29.26
CA LEU A 88 44.89 -26.51 -29.31
C LEU A 88 43.90 -26.94 -28.21
N ALA A 89 43.90 -28.24 -27.86
CA ALA A 89 43.14 -28.77 -26.72
C ALA A 89 43.67 -28.26 -25.36
N GLU A 90 44.97 -27.93 -25.27
CA GLU A 90 45.62 -27.41 -24.06
C GLU A 90 45.57 -25.87 -23.96
N SER A 91 45.43 -25.14 -25.09
CA SER A 91 45.40 -23.67 -25.11
C SER A 91 44.51 -23.11 -26.23
N PRO A 92 43.16 -23.10 -26.06
CA PRO A 92 42.27 -22.42 -26.99
C PRO A 92 42.54 -20.89 -27.01
N PRO A 93 42.30 -20.19 -28.13
CA PRO A 93 42.64 -18.76 -28.24
C PRO A 93 41.86 -17.91 -27.22
N LEU A 94 42.60 -17.34 -26.27
CA LEU A 94 42.12 -16.38 -25.28
C LEU A 94 42.01 -14.99 -25.90
N VAL A 95 40.85 -14.37 -25.72
CA VAL A 95 40.64 -12.94 -26.00
C VAL A 95 41.42 -12.13 -24.96
N VAL A 96 42.47 -11.44 -25.40
CA VAL A 96 43.24 -10.51 -24.57
C VAL A 96 42.87 -9.08 -24.93
N VAL A 97 42.44 -8.33 -23.92
CA VAL A 97 42.29 -6.87 -23.97
C VAL A 97 43.39 -6.29 -23.07
N GLU A 98 44.39 -5.63 -23.66
CA GLU A 98 45.37 -4.85 -22.90
C GLU A 98 45.76 -3.55 -23.63
N LEU A 99 45.94 -2.50 -22.83
CA LEU A 99 46.13 -1.10 -23.20
C LEU A 99 47.59 -0.69 -23.01
N TYR A 100 48.18 0.00 -24.00
CA TYR A 100 49.42 0.75 -23.82
C TYR A 100 49.41 2.08 -24.60
N ASP A 101 50.12 3.05 -24.00
CA ASP A 101 50.31 4.44 -24.40
C ASP A 101 51.53 4.61 -25.32
N SER A 102 51.44 5.46 -26.35
CA SER A 102 52.59 5.98 -27.09
C SER A 102 52.21 7.30 -27.77
N ASP A 103 52.57 8.39 -27.09
CA ASP A 103 52.31 9.78 -27.47
C ASP A 103 52.90 10.20 -28.84
N ALA A 104 52.07 10.88 -29.64
CA ALA A 104 52.33 12.23 -30.18
C ALA A 104 51.10 12.82 -30.93
N VAL A 105 50.09 13.25 -30.14
CA VAL A 105 49.22 14.46 -30.22
C VAL A 105 48.75 15.09 -31.56
N PRO A 106 47.50 15.67 -31.63
CA PRO A 106 46.95 16.62 -30.64
C PRO A 106 45.65 16.19 -29.92
N VAL A 107 45.59 16.53 -28.64
CA VAL A 107 44.56 16.18 -27.64
C VAL A 107 43.30 17.05 -27.79
N GLN A 108 42.13 16.45 -27.58
CA GLN A 108 40.96 17.13 -27.00
C GLN A 108 40.72 16.57 -25.61
N VAL A 109 40.64 17.45 -24.61
CA VAL A 109 40.47 17.11 -23.20
C VAL A 109 39.00 16.77 -22.93
N ILE A 110 38.71 15.58 -22.41
CA ILE A 110 37.43 15.30 -21.75
C ILE A 110 37.59 15.69 -20.29
N SER A 111 37.04 16.84 -19.90
CA SER A 111 36.99 17.24 -18.50
C SER A 111 35.82 16.55 -17.79
N GLN A 112 36.11 15.87 -16.67
CA GLN A 112 35.15 15.33 -15.68
C GLN A 112 34.43 14.01 -16.02
N THR A 113 35.16 12.93 -16.27
CA THR A 113 34.62 11.57 -16.04
C THR A 113 35.56 10.74 -15.16
N LEU A 114 35.01 9.95 -14.25
CA LEU A 114 35.76 9.02 -13.37
C LEU A 114 35.92 7.62 -14.00
N SER A 115 35.38 7.40 -15.21
CA SER A 115 35.42 6.11 -15.93
C SER A 115 35.52 6.32 -17.44
N PRO A 116 36.73 6.37 -18.04
CA PRO A 116 36.87 6.37 -19.49
C PRO A 116 36.67 4.96 -20.05
N THR A 117 35.78 4.81 -21.04
CA THR A 117 35.68 3.63 -21.91
C THR A 117 36.09 4.05 -23.32
N TRP A 118 37.13 3.42 -23.86
CA TRP A 118 37.63 3.69 -25.22
C TRP A 118 36.94 2.77 -26.23
N ASN A 119 36.26 3.35 -27.22
CA ASN A 119 35.67 2.65 -28.37
C ASN A 119 36.43 3.04 -29.65
N GLN A 120 37.57 2.39 -29.92
CA GLN A 120 38.34 2.58 -31.16
C GLN A 120 38.65 1.23 -31.82
N MET A 121 38.40 1.16 -33.13
CA MET A 121 38.73 0.02 -33.99
C MET A 121 40.20 0.07 -34.41
N LEU A 122 40.93 -1.03 -34.17
CA LEU A 122 42.26 -1.26 -34.72
C LEU A 122 42.16 -2.22 -35.92
N LEU A 123 42.59 -1.75 -37.09
CA LEU A 123 42.60 -2.54 -38.32
C LEU A 123 43.93 -3.30 -38.41
N PHE A 124 43.87 -4.63 -38.28
CA PHE A 124 44.98 -5.52 -38.57
C PHE A 124 44.65 -6.28 -39.85
N ASN A 125 45.34 -5.95 -40.93
CA ASN A 125 45.00 -6.49 -42.25
C ASN A 125 45.31 -7.99 -42.40
N ASP A 126 46.12 -8.57 -41.51
CA ASP A 126 46.54 -9.98 -41.57
C ASP A 126 46.59 -10.61 -40.16
N LEU A 127 45.45 -11.13 -39.70
CA LEU A 127 45.37 -11.95 -38.47
C LEU A 127 44.99 -13.38 -38.88
N VAL A 128 45.93 -14.31 -38.69
CA VAL A 128 45.80 -15.73 -39.03
C VAL A 128 45.27 -16.47 -37.80
N LEU A 129 44.23 -17.28 -37.96
CA LEU A 129 43.58 -17.99 -36.86
C LEU A 129 43.68 -19.51 -37.04
N HIS A 130 43.74 -20.22 -35.91
CA HIS A 130 44.18 -21.60 -35.82
C HIS A 130 43.17 -22.46 -35.02
N GLY A 131 42.74 -23.62 -35.53
CA GLY A 131 41.75 -24.51 -34.87
C GLY A 131 41.32 -25.72 -35.72
N ASP A 132 40.80 -26.78 -35.07
CA ASP A 132 40.21 -27.96 -35.72
C ASP A 132 38.75 -27.72 -36.19
N HIS A 133 38.31 -28.41 -37.25
CA HIS A 133 36.96 -28.29 -37.81
C HIS A 133 35.84 -28.76 -36.86
N GLN A 134 36.11 -29.77 -36.02
CA GLN A 134 35.14 -30.26 -35.04
C GLN A 134 35.05 -29.31 -33.83
N GLU A 135 36.19 -28.74 -33.40
CA GLU A 135 36.26 -27.74 -32.34
C GLU A 135 35.69 -26.37 -32.77
N LEU A 136 35.85 -25.96 -34.03
CA LEU A 136 35.22 -24.75 -34.58
C LEU A 136 33.69 -24.87 -34.58
N ALA A 137 33.17 -26.08 -34.80
CA ALA A 137 31.74 -26.35 -34.69
C ALA A 137 31.23 -26.29 -33.23
N GLU A 138 32.08 -26.59 -32.25
CA GLU A 138 31.75 -26.52 -30.81
C GLU A 138 31.93 -25.11 -30.21
N SER A 139 32.91 -24.33 -30.66
CA SER A 139 33.21 -22.99 -30.14
C SER A 139 33.74 -22.02 -31.23
N PRO A 140 32.86 -21.51 -32.12
CA PRO A 140 33.27 -20.63 -33.21
C PRO A 140 33.68 -19.23 -32.75
N PRO A 141 34.54 -18.52 -33.51
CA PRO A 141 34.83 -17.11 -33.29
C PRO A 141 33.54 -16.29 -33.27
N LEU A 142 33.46 -15.32 -32.37
CA LEU A 142 32.26 -14.51 -32.22
C LEU A 142 32.22 -13.40 -33.27
N VAL A 143 31.04 -13.15 -33.82
CA VAL A 143 30.71 -12.01 -34.65
C VAL A 143 30.40 -10.82 -33.75
N VAL A 144 31.06 -9.69 -33.97
CA VAL A 144 30.77 -8.43 -33.28
C VAL A 144 29.93 -7.56 -34.19
N VAL A 145 28.81 -7.06 -33.67
CA VAL A 145 27.94 -6.12 -34.38
C VAL A 145 27.87 -4.83 -33.58
N GLU A 146 28.25 -3.72 -34.20
CA GLU A 146 28.12 -2.37 -33.65
C GLU A 146 27.04 -1.60 -34.42
N LEU A 147 26.20 -0.83 -33.72
CA LEU A 147 25.17 0.01 -34.32
C LEU A 147 25.51 1.48 -34.13
N TYR A 148 25.24 2.26 -35.18
CA TYR A 148 25.53 3.69 -35.22
C TYR A 148 24.37 4.46 -35.84
N ASP A 149 24.20 5.71 -35.42
CA ASP A 149 23.33 6.70 -36.04
C ASP A 149 24.11 7.51 -37.09
N SER A 150 23.53 7.69 -38.28
CA SER A 150 24.16 8.37 -39.39
C SER A 150 23.58 9.77 -39.63
N ASP A 151 24.15 10.77 -38.96
CA ASP A 151 23.77 12.17 -39.17
C ASP A 151 24.12 12.70 -40.58
N ALA A 152 23.27 13.58 -41.11
CA ALA A 152 23.54 14.28 -42.37
C ALA A 152 24.82 15.17 -42.32
N VAL A 153 25.23 15.61 -41.11
CA VAL A 153 26.43 16.43 -40.87
C VAL A 153 27.07 16.03 -39.53
N GLY A 154 28.05 15.12 -39.54
CA GLY A 154 28.72 14.70 -38.31
C GLY A 154 29.53 13.41 -38.45
N LYS A 155 30.16 12.98 -37.35
CA LYS A 155 30.63 11.59 -37.21
C LYS A 155 29.46 10.75 -36.69
N PRO A 156 29.26 9.52 -37.19
CA PRO A 156 28.18 8.66 -36.70
C PRO A 156 28.21 8.48 -35.18
N GLU A 157 27.04 8.60 -34.53
CA GLU A 157 26.89 8.44 -33.08
C GLU A 157 26.71 6.97 -32.72
N TYR A 158 27.34 6.49 -31.64
CA TYR A 158 27.31 5.08 -31.27
C TYR A 158 26.03 4.72 -30.50
N LEU A 159 25.27 3.76 -31.03
CA LEU A 159 23.98 3.32 -30.46
C LEU A 159 24.11 2.08 -29.57
N GLY A 160 25.16 1.28 -29.74
CA GLY A 160 25.43 0.09 -28.95
C GLY A 160 26.05 -1.06 -29.75
N ALA A 161 26.39 -2.16 -29.07
CA ALA A 161 26.94 -3.34 -29.72
C ALA A 161 26.39 -4.65 -29.14
N THR A 162 26.52 -5.73 -29.91
CA THR A 162 26.23 -7.09 -29.48
C THR A 162 27.25 -8.06 -30.06
N VAL A 163 27.33 -9.24 -29.45
CA VAL A 163 28.26 -10.31 -29.83
C VAL A 163 27.48 -11.61 -30.01
N ALA A 164 27.71 -12.31 -31.12
CA ALA A 164 26.97 -13.51 -31.49
C ALA A 164 27.88 -14.62 -32.02
N ALA A 165 27.65 -15.85 -31.60
CA ALA A 165 28.32 -17.02 -32.17
C ALA A 165 27.64 -17.43 -33.49
N PRO A 166 28.38 -17.67 -34.59
CA PRO A 166 27.80 -18.16 -35.83
C PRO A 166 27.46 -19.66 -35.75
N VAL A 167 26.43 -20.07 -36.48
CA VAL A 167 26.09 -21.49 -36.70
C VAL A 167 27.08 -22.07 -37.70
N VAL A 168 27.93 -23.00 -37.27
CA VAL A 168 28.93 -23.61 -38.15
C VAL A 168 28.34 -24.82 -38.86
N LYS A 169 28.60 -24.93 -40.17
CA LYS A 169 28.25 -26.11 -40.98
C LYS A 169 29.48 -26.58 -41.76
N LEU A 170 29.82 -27.85 -41.55
CA LEU A 170 30.93 -28.52 -42.21
C LEU A 170 30.50 -29.08 -43.57
N ALA A 171 31.46 -29.29 -44.48
CA ALA A 171 31.18 -29.67 -45.86
C ALA A 171 30.57 -31.06 -46.03
N ASP A 172 30.66 -31.91 -45.01
CA ASP A 172 30.14 -33.28 -44.93
C ASP A 172 28.75 -33.38 -44.27
N GLN A 173 28.20 -32.26 -43.79
CA GLN A 173 26.90 -32.21 -43.12
C GLN A 173 25.78 -31.73 -44.06
N ASP A 174 24.58 -32.28 -43.87
CA ASP A 174 23.38 -31.80 -44.57
C ASP A 174 23.03 -30.37 -44.12
N TYR A 175 22.74 -29.51 -45.10
CA TYR A 175 22.40 -28.12 -44.85
C TYR A 175 20.96 -27.96 -44.36
N GLU A 176 20.81 -27.31 -43.20
CA GLU A 176 19.54 -26.83 -42.68
C GLU A 176 19.62 -25.32 -42.46
N ALA A 177 18.59 -24.59 -42.91
CA ALA A 177 18.55 -23.14 -42.79
C ALA A 177 18.51 -22.70 -41.32
N PRO A 178 19.39 -21.79 -40.88
CA PRO A 178 19.42 -21.33 -39.49
C PRO A 178 18.23 -20.42 -39.18
N ARG A 179 17.83 -20.35 -37.91
CA ARG A 179 16.68 -19.54 -37.45
C ARG A 179 17.13 -18.18 -36.94
N LEU A 180 16.41 -17.12 -37.31
CA LEU A 180 16.61 -15.77 -36.77
C LEU A 180 16.41 -15.74 -35.25
N CYS A 181 17.30 -15.06 -34.53
CA CYS A 181 17.24 -14.90 -33.09
C CYS A 181 17.54 -13.46 -32.65
N TYR A 182 16.96 -13.05 -31.51
CA TYR A 182 17.21 -11.73 -30.93
C TYR A 182 18.50 -11.74 -30.11
N HIS A 183 19.38 -10.79 -30.41
CA HIS A 183 20.61 -10.51 -29.70
C HIS A 183 20.47 -9.16 -28.98
N PRO A 184 20.58 -9.09 -27.65
CA PRO A 184 20.49 -7.84 -26.91
C PRO A 184 21.67 -6.94 -27.22
N ILE A 185 21.40 -5.65 -27.42
CA ILE A 185 22.38 -4.61 -27.73
C ILE A 185 22.66 -3.82 -26.47
N PHE A 186 23.94 -3.50 -26.23
CA PHE A 186 24.36 -2.73 -25.05
C PHE A 186 25.17 -1.50 -25.46
N CYS A 187 24.83 -0.35 -24.86
CA CYS A 187 25.61 0.88 -24.92
C CYS A 187 26.16 1.19 -23.52
N GLY A 188 27.36 0.69 -23.21
CA GLY A 188 27.88 0.67 -21.85
C GLY A 188 27.02 -0.22 -20.95
N ASN A 189 26.48 0.35 -19.85
CA ASN A 189 25.57 -0.35 -18.93
C ASN A 189 24.09 -0.19 -19.31
N LEU A 190 23.78 0.55 -20.38
CA LEU A 190 22.42 0.81 -20.84
C LEU A 190 22.02 -0.22 -21.90
N SER A 191 20.77 -0.70 -21.82
CA SER A 191 20.18 -1.50 -22.89
C SER A 191 19.97 -0.62 -24.12
N GLY A 192 20.56 -1.01 -25.25
CA GLY A 192 20.52 -0.30 -26.53
C GLY A 192 19.52 -0.89 -27.53
N GLY A 193 18.66 -1.82 -27.10
CA GLY A 193 17.65 -2.49 -27.93
C GLY A 193 17.96 -3.97 -28.20
N ASP A 194 17.27 -4.57 -29.16
CA ASP A 194 17.51 -5.94 -29.62
C ASP A 194 17.74 -5.98 -31.14
N LEU A 195 18.68 -6.82 -31.59
CA LEU A 195 18.96 -7.11 -33.00
C LEU A 195 18.43 -8.50 -33.36
N LEU A 196 17.55 -8.61 -34.35
CA LEU A 196 17.14 -9.88 -34.94
C LEU A 196 18.05 -10.21 -36.13
N ALA A 197 18.95 -11.17 -35.93
CA ALA A 197 19.91 -11.61 -36.93
C ALA A 197 20.21 -13.10 -36.77
N VAL A 198 20.89 -13.68 -37.75
CA VAL A 198 21.56 -14.97 -37.59
C VAL A 198 22.83 -15.00 -38.44
N PHE A 199 23.86 -15.67 -37.93
CA PHE A 199 25.16 -15.76 -38.57
C PHE A 199 25.45 -17.23 -38.84
N GLU A 200 25.90 -17.57 -40.05
CA GLU A 200 26.29 -18.93 -40.40
C GLU A 200 27.69 -18.95 -41.00
N LEU A 201 28.49 -19.94 -40.61
CA LEU A 201 29.86 -20.15 -41.07
C LEU A 201 29.92 -21.49 -41.81
N LEU A 202 30.02 -21.45 -43.13
CA LEU A 202 29.94 -22.61 -44.00
C LEU A 202 31.32 -23.01 -44.50
N GLN A 203 31.73 -24.25 -44.30
CA GLN A 203 32.96 -24.78 -44.88
C GLN A 203 32.80 -24.95 -46.39
N VAL A 204 33.73 -24.41 -47.17
CA VAL A 204 33.75 -24.53 -48.62
C VAL A 204 34.30 -25.92 -48.99
N PRO A 205 33.53 -26.77 -49.70
CA PRO A 205 34.01 -28.08 -50.11
C PRO A 205 35.13 -27.96 -51.16
N SER A 206 35.89 -29.03 -51.37
CA SER A 206 36.95 -29.10 -52.40
C SER A 206 36.42 -28.95 -53.83
N SER A 207 35.10 -29.09 -54.04
CA SER A 207 34.40 -28.78 -55.30
C SER A 207 34.17 -27.28 -55.56
N GLY A 208 34.54 -26.41 -54.60
CA GLY A 208 34.41 -24.96 -54.70
C GLY A 208 33.04 -24.42 -54.26
N LEU A 209 32.81 -23.12 -54.48
CA LEU A 209 31.61 -22.39 -54.03
C LEU A 209 30.27 -22.95 -54.57
N GLN A 210 30.30 -23.81 -55.61
CA GLN A 210 29.10 -24.47 -56.14
C GLN A 210 28.50 -25.52 -55.19
N GLY A 211 29.27 -25.98 -54.19
CA GLY A 211 28.79 -26.89 -53.15
C GLY A 211 28.08 -26.21 -51.98
N LEU A 212 28.02 -24.88 -51.94
CA LEU A 212 27.32 -24.12 -50.90
C LEU A 212 25.82 -23.93 -51.21
N PRO A 213 24.97 -23.68 -50.20
CA PRO A 213 23.55 -23.39 -50.42
C PRO A 213 23.37 -22.19 -51.35
N PRO A 214 22.43 -22.25 -52.31
CA PRO A 214 22.21 -21.19 -53.29
C PRO A 214 21.82 -19.87 -52.63
N ILE A 215 22.25 -18.76 -53.22
CA ILE A 215 21.98 -17.40 -52.76
C ILE A 215 21.05 -16.73 -53.78
N ASP A 216 20.05 -15.99 -53.30
CA ASP A 216 19.18 -15.16 -54.15
C ASP A 216 20.02 -14.09 -54.88
N PRO A 217 19.73 -13.78 -56.16
CA PRO A 217 20.48 -12.76 -56.89
C PRO A 217 20.39 -11.40 -56.17
N PRO A 218 21.46 -10.58 -56.20
CA PRO A 218 21.43 -9.27 -55.57
C PRO A 218 20.38 -8.38 -56.25
N ASP A 219 19.67 -7.59 -55.45
CA ASP A 219 18.68 -6.64 -55.93
C ASP A 219 19.33 -5.50 -56.74
N VAL A 220 18.53 -4.62 -57.37
CA VAL A 220 18.96 -3.48 -58.21
C VAL A 220 20.00 -2.58 -57.52
N THR A 221 20.05 -2.61 -56.19
CA THR A 221 21.01 -1.87 -55.36
C THR A 221 22.26 -2.66 -54.95
N GLN A 222 22.53 -3.80 -55.62
CA GLN A 222 23.63 -4.74 -55.31
C GLN A 222 23.57 -5.34 -53.90
N ILE A 223 22.37 -5.46 -53.33
CA ILE A 223 22.16 -6.05 -52.01
C ILE A 223 21.61 -7.45 -52.12
N TYR A 224 22.24 -8.37 -51.38
CA TYR A 224 21.71 -9.70 -51.18
C TYR A 224 20.60 -9.66 -50.12
N PRO A 225 19.35 -10.00 -50.45
CA PRO A 225 18.30 -10.14 -49.44
C PRO A 225 18.56 -11.38 -48.59
N VAL A 226 18.00 -11.41 -47.38
CA VAL A 226 18.00 -12.64 -46.57
C VAL A 226 17.22 -13.74 -47.33
N PRO A 227 17.77 -14.96 -47.49
CA PRO A 227 17.11 -16.05 -48.22
C PRO A 227 15.69 -16.34 -47.73
N ALA A 228 14.80 -16.73 -48.65
CA ALA A 228 13.39 -17.02 -48.33
C ALA A 228 13.20 -18.11 -47.27
N SER A 229 14.15 -19.05 -47.15
CA SER A 229 14.14 -20.12 -46.14
C SER A 229 14.46 -19.65 -44.72
N ILE A 230 15.11 -18.50 -44.56
CA ILE A 230 15.48 -17.91 -43.26
C ILE A 230 14.51 -16.79 -42.88
N ARG A 231 13.92 -16.10 -43.88
CA ARG A 231 12.94 -15.04 -43.65
C ARG A 231 11.72 -15.55 -42.87
N PRO A 232 11.15 -14.74 -41.97
CA PRO A 232 9.90 -15.08 -41.32
C PRO A 232 8.78 -15.21 -42.36
N VAL A 233 7.94 -16.25 -42.24
CA VAL A 233 6.72 -16.36 -43.02
C VAL A 233 5.78 -15.26 -42.58
N LEU A 234 5.40 -14.37 -43.51
CA LEU A 234 4.49 -13.27 -43.22
C LEU A 234 3.04 -13.67 -43.52
N SER A 235 2.14 -13.23 -42.67
CA SER A 235 0.70 -13.32 -42.85
C SER A 235 0.07 -11.94 -42.76
N LYS A 236 -1.05 -11.72 -43.42
CA LYS A 236 -1.81 -10.47 -43.29
C LYS A 236 -2.51 -10.44 -41.94
N TYR A 237 -2.22 -9.42 -41.14
CA TYR A 237 -2.92 -9.12 -39.91
C TYR A 237 -3.67 -7.80 -40.05
N ARG A 238 -4.82 -7.72 -39.39
CA ARG A 238 -5.56 -6.48 -39.20
C ARG A 238 -5.34 -5.99 -37.78
N VAL A 239 -4.87 -4.75 -37.66
CA VAL A 239 -4.68 -4.06 -36.38
C VAL A 239 -5.78 -3.02 -36.25
N GLU A 240 -6.69 -3.26 -35.32
CA GLU A 240 -7.72 -2.30 -34.93
C GLU A 240 -7.25 -1.49 -33.72
N VAL A 241 -7.42 -0.18 -33.79
CA VAL A 241 -7.02 0.77 -32.76
C VAL A 241 -8.24 1.49 -32.21
N LEU A 242 -8.36 1.55 -30.88
CA LEU A 242 -9.32 2.39 -30.18
C LEU A 242 -8.61 3.64 -29.64
N PHE A 243 -8.91 4.79 -30.25
CA PHE A 243 -8.52 6.13 -29.79
C PHE A 243 -9.58 6.69 -28.83
N TRP A 244 -9.48 6.40 -27.53
CA TRP A 244 -10.44 6.98 -26.56
C TRP A 244 -10.11 8.44 -26.25
N GLY A 245 -8.90 8.73 -25.77
CA GLY A 245 -8.48 10.08 -25.44
C GLY A 245 -7.10 10.15 -24.80
N VAL A 246 -6.61 11.36 -24.53
CA VAL A 246 -5.36 11.59 -23.80
C VAL A 246 -5.65 12.21 -22.43
N ARG A 247 -4.82 11.96 -21.43
CA ARG A 247 -4.94 12.49 -20.05
C ARG A 247 -3.58 12.97 -19.57
N GLU A 248 -3.60 13.74 -18.48
CA GLU A 248 -2.41 14.16 -17.74
C GLU A 248 -1.30 14.80 -18.61
N MET A 249 -1.69 15.48 -19.70
CA MET A 249 -0.75 16.13 -20.61
C MET A 249 0.07 17.20 -19.89
N LYS A 250 1.39 17.05 -19.89
CA LYS A 250 2.33 18.03 -19.34
C LYS A 250 2.64 19.14 -20.33
N LYS A 251 3.19 20.24 -19.81
CA LYS A 251 3.67 21.34 -20.64
C LYS A 251 4.92 20.91 -21.38
N VAL A 252 4.98 21.22 -22.68
CA VAL A 252 6.14 20.95 -23.54
C VAL A 252 6.75 22.30 -23.90
N GLN A 253 8.04 22.47 -23.62
CA GLN A 253 8.75 23.76 -23.81
C GLN A 253 8.03 24.93 -23.09
N LEU A 254 7.62 24.72 -21.83
CA LEU A 254 6.86 25.68 -20.98
C LEU A 254 5.45 26.06 -21.50
N LEU A 255 5.05 25.58 -22.68
CA LEU A 255 3.73 25.82 -23.28
C LEU A 255 2.77 24.68 -22.97
N SER A 256 1.49 25.02 -22.74
CA SER A 256 0.44 24.01 -22.56
C SER A 256 0.07 23.36 -23.90
N VAL A 257 -0.02 22.03 -23.91
CA VAL A 257 -0.59 21.27 -25.03
C VAL A 257 -2.10 21.52 -25.10
N ASP A 258 -2.61 21.77 -26.31
CA ASP A 258 -4.04 22.07 -26.51
C ASP A 258 -4.67 21.29 -27.67
N ARG A 259 -3.90 20.93 -28.70
CA ARG A 259 -4.43 20.22 -29.89
C ARG A 259 -3.66 18.95 -30.22
N PRO A 260 -3.72 17.94 -29.33
CA PRO A 260 -3.00 16.70 -29.52
C PRO A 260 -3.59 15.83 -30.64
N GLN A 261 -2.70 15.10 -31.32
CA GLN A 261 -2.98 14.02 -32.26
C GLN A 261 -2.06 12.84 -31.93
N VAL A 262 -2.59 11.62 -32.04
CA VAL A 262 -1.84 10.38 -31.81
C VAL A 262 -1.60 9.70 -33.16
N LEU A 263 -0.37 9.24 -33.37
CA LEU A 263 0.06 8.46 -34.51
C LEU A 263 0.45 7.08 -34.01
N ILE A 264 -0.04 6.04 -34.66
CA ILE A 264 0.26 4.66 -34.32
C ILE A 264 0.83 3.97 -35.54
N GLU A 265 1.96 3.31 -35.37
CA GLU A 265 2.69 2.67 -36.46
C GLU A 265 3.21 1.28 -36.02
N CYS A 266 3.12 0.30 -36.92
CA CYS A 266 3.65 -1.04 -36.76
C CYS A 266 4.07 -1.57 -38.14
N GLY A 267 5.32 -2.04 -38.27
CA GLY A 267 5.81 -2.63 -39.53
C GLY A 267 5.71 -1.70 -40.75
N GLY A 268 5.95 -0.40 -40.58
CA GLY A 268 5.88 0.61 -41.65
C GLY A 268 4.46 0.97 -42.11
N ARG A 269 3.43 0.47 -41.44
CA ARG A 269 2.01 0.79 -41.67
C ARG A 269 1.42 1.38 -40.40
N GLY A 270 0.42 2.23 -40.51
CA GLY A 270 -0.13 2.90 -39.35
C GLY A 270 -1.37 3.73 -39.61
N VAL A 271 -1.92 4.27 -38.53
CA VAL A 271 -3.12 5.14 -38.52
C VAL A 271 -2.86 6.38 -37.68
N LYS A 272 -3.58 7.46 -37.97
CA LYS A 272 -3.51 8.71 -37.22
C LYS A 272 -4.88 9.02 -36.66
N SER A 273 -4.94 9.41 -35.40
CA SER A 273 -6.18 9.90 -34.79
C SER A 273 -6.61 11.21 -35.46
N CYS A 274 -7.87 11.58 -35.24
CA CYS A 274 -8.29 12.97 -35.45
C CYS A 274 -7.53 13.92 -34.48
N VAL A 275 -7.42 15.19 -34.85
CA VAL A 275 -6.84 16.21 -33.98
C VAL A 275 -7.88 16.65 -32.95
N ILE A 276 -7.54 16.57 -31.65
CA ILE A 276 -8.37 17.15 -30.60
C ILE A 276 -8.36 18.67 -30.76
N GLN A 277 -9.54 19.30 -30.82
CA GLN A 277 -9.62 20.75 -31.08
C GLN A 277 -9.29 21.60 -29.85
N SER A 278 -9.58 21.10 -28.66
CA SER A 278 -9.20 21.73 -27.39
C SER A 278 -9.20 20.70 -26.28
N TYR A 279 -7.99 20.30 -25.86
CA TYR A 279 -7.75 19.31 -24.81
C TYR A 279 -8.42 19.70 -23.49
N LYS A 280 -8.40 20.99 -23.14
CA LYS A 280 -9.03 21.52 -21.91
C LYS A 280 -10.55 21.33 -21.89
N ASN A 281 -11.18 21.35 -23.07
CA ASN A 281 -12.64 21.26 -23.21
C ASN A 281 -13.13 19.84 -23.41
N ASN A 282 -12.45 19.03 -24.22
CA ASN A 282 -12.73 17.62 -24.40
C ASN A 282 -11.43 16.86 -24.69
N PRO A 283 -10.95 16.04 -23.74
CA PRO A 283 -9.73 15.26 -23.92
C PRO A 283 -9.92 13.96 -24.73
N ASN A 284 -11.12 13.68 -25.24
CA ASN A 284 -11.41 12.52 -26.08
C ASN A 284 -11.36 12.84 -27.58
N PHE A 285 -10.99 11.84 -28.38
CA PHE A 285 -11.03 11.92 -29.83
C PHE A 285 -12.48 11.83 -30.34
N SER A 286 -12.82 12.57 -31.41
CA SER A 286 -14.16 12.51 -32.01
C SER A 286 -14.37 11.25 -32.86
N ILE A 287 -13.31 10.77 -33.50
CA ILE A 287 -13.26 9.48 -34.20
C ILE A 287 -12.52 8.50 -33.29
N GLN A 288 -13.23 7.48 -32.82
CA GLN A 288 -12.73 6.63 -31.74
C GLN A 288 -12.07 5.34 -32.20
N ALA A 289 -12.26 4.89 -33.44
CA ALA A 289 -11.55 3.71 -33.90
C ALA A 289 -11.18 3.84 -35.37
N ASP A 290 -10.04 3.23 -35.69
CA ASP A 290 -9.52 3.09 -37.05
C ASP A 290 -8.76 1.76 -37.13
N ALA A 291 -8.47 1.29 -38.34
CA ALA A 291 -7.75 0.05 -38.55
C ALA A 291 -6.81 0.14 -39.74
N PHE A 292 -5.74 -0.64 -39.68
CA PHE A 292 -4.84 -0.83 -40.80
C PHE A 292 -4.44 -2.30 -40.94
N GLU A 293 -4.12 -2.68 -42.17
CA GLU A 293 -3.56 -3.98 -42.48
C GLU A 293 -2.04 -3.90 -42.53
N VAL A 294 -1.39 -4.88 -41.92
CA VAL A 294 0.07 -5.02 -41.86
C VAL A 294 0.44 -6.49 -42.00
N GLU A 295 1.57 -6.75 -42.67
CA GLU A 295 2.13 -8.09 -42.78
C GLU A 295 3.01 -8.35 -41.57
N LEU A 296 2.64 -9.34 -40.75
CA LEU A 296 3.39 -9.71 -39.55
C LEU A 296 3.87 -11.17 -39.68
N PRO A 297 5.02 -11.52 -39.08
CA PRO A 297 5.48 -12.90 -38.99
C PRO A 297 4.45 -13.83 -38.34
N GLU A 298 4.28 -15.06 -38.85
CA GLU A 298 3.43 -16.07 -38.19
C GLU A 298 3.93 -16.43 -36.79
N ASN A 299 5.25 -16.33 -36.57
CA ASN A 299 5.82 -16.43 -35.24
C ASN A 299 5.61 -15.12 -34.47
N GLU A 300 4.66 -15.14 -33.53
CA GLU A 300 4.26 -14.00 -32.70
C GLU A 300 5.43 -13.32 -31.96
N LEU A 301 6.51 -14.05 -31.66
CA LEU A 301 7.70 -13.50 -30.99
C LEU A 301 8.53 -12.58 -31.89
N LEU A 302 8.40 -12.74 -33.21
CA LEU A 302 9.11 -11.96 -34.22
C LEU A 302 8.31 -10.73 -34.67
N HIS A 303 7.11 -10.51 -34.13
CA HIS A 303 6.32 -9.32 -34.45
C HIS A 303 7.13 -8.04 -34.21
N PRO A 304 7.15 -7.10 -35.18
CA PRO A 304 7.77 -5.80 -35.01
C PRO A 304 7.08 -5.01 -33.88
N PRO A 305 7.79 -4.04 -33.27
CA PRO A 305 7.21 -3.20 -32.24
C PRO A 305 6.13 -2.26 -32.81
N LEU A 306 5.18 -1.88 -31.96
CA LEU A 306 4.15 -0.87 -32.26
C LEU A 306 4.50 0.45 -31.56
N SER A 307 4.71 1.49 -32.35
CA SER A 307 5.08 2.83 -31.90
C SER A 307 3.85 3.73 -31.80
N ILE A 308 3.81 4.56 -30.75
CA ILE A 308 2.74 5.50 -30.43
C ILE A 308 3.40 6.87 -30.25
N CYS A 309 3.09 7.82 -31.12
CA CYS A 309 3.64 9.18 -31.06
C CYS A 309 2.51 10.17 -30.81
N VAL A 310 2.71 11.11 -29.89
CA VAL A 310 1.75 12.18 -29.60
C VAL A 310 2.34 13.51 -30.05
N VAL A 311 1.63 14.23 -30.90
CA VAL A 311 2.03 15.55 -31.42
C VAL A 311 0.99 16.60 -31.09
N ASP A 312 1.43 17.80 -30.72
CA ASP A 312 0.57 18.97 -30.48
C ASP A 312 0.58 19.89 -31.70
N TRP A 313 -0.59 20.15 -32.29
CA TRP A 313 -0.76 21.05 -33.44
C TRP A 313 -0.91 22.50 -33.00
N ARG A 314 0.10 23.32 -33.30
CA ARG A 314 0.14 24.74 -32.97
C ARG A 314 -0.32 25.59 -34.15
N ALA A 315 -0.43 26.91 -33.93
CA ALA A 315 -0.77 27.86 -34.98
C ALA A 315 0.21 27.77 -36.18
N PHE A 316 -0.26 28.15 -37.37
CA PHE A 316 0.52 28.17 -38.61
C PHE A 316 1.04 26.79 -39.07
N GLY A 317 0.34 25.70 -38.70
CA GLY A 317 0.66 24.34 -39.18
C GLY A 317 1.93 23.73 -38.59
N ARG A 318 2.50 24.34 -37.53
CA ARG A 318 3.62 23.77 -36.80
C ARG A 318 3.12 22.69 -35.85
N SER A 319 3.80 21.56 -35.79
CA SER A 319 3.59 20.53 -34.76
C SER A 319 4.78 20.47 -33.81
N THR A 320 4.55 20.01 -32.59
CA THR A 320 5.61 19.73 -31.62
C THR A 320 5.39 18.33 -31.06
N LEU A 321 6.43 17.50 -31.05
CA LEU A 321 6.39 16.19 -30.42
C LEU A 321 6.19 16.36 -28.91
N VAL A 322 5.13 15.73 -28.39
CA VAL A 322 4.83 15.71 -26.95
C VAL A 322 5.53 14.52 -26.31
N GLY A 323 5.52 13.36 -26.98
CA GLY A 323 6.20 12.16 -26.52
C GLY A 323 5.98 10.98 -27.46
N THR A 324 6.82 9.97 -27.31
CA THR A 324 6.79 8.70 -28.06
C THR A 324 6.81 7.53 -27.09
N TYR A 325 6.11 6.46 -27.44
CA TYR A 325 6.09 5.20 -26.68
C TYR A 325 6.15 4.01 -27.63
N THR A 326 6.86 2.94 -27.26
CA THR A 326 6.99 1.72 -28.09
C THR A 326 6.57 0.46 -27.33
N ILE A 327 5.66 -0.31 -27.93
CA ILE A 327 5.23 -1.63 -27.47
C ILE A 327 6.06 -2.69 -28.20
N ASN A 328 6.97 -3.36 -27.47
CA ASN A 328 7.91 -4.32 -28.07
C ASN A 328 7.32 -5.73 -28.31
N CYS A 329 6.18 -6.06 -27.69
CA CYS A 329 5.56 -7.37 -27.81
C CYS A 329 4.05 -7.23 -28.02
N LEU A 330 3.56 -7.70 -29.17
CA LEU A 330 2.16 -7.58 -29.56
C LEU A 330 1.29 -8.75 -29.08
N LYS A 331 1.90 -9.77 -28.46
CA LYS A 331 1.24 -11.03 -28.07
C LYS A 331 -0.02 -10.81 -27.24
N GLN A 332 0.00 -9.85 -26.33
CA GLN A 332 -1.13 -9.55 -25.44
C GLN A 332 -2.35 -8.93 -26.14
N PHE A 333 -2.18 -8.43 -27.37
CA PHE A 333 -3.24 -7.81 -28.16
C PHE A 333 -3.80 -8.74 -29.24
N LEU A 334 -3.30 -9.97 -29.34
CA LEU A 334 -3.76 -10.96 -30.31
C LEU A 334 -5.12 -11.54 -29.89
N CYS A 335 -6.12 -11.34 -30.74
CA CYS A 335 -7.47 -11.82 -30.54
C CYS A 335 -7.52 -13.32 -30.93
N LYS A 336 -7.61 -14.20 -29.92
CA LYS A 336 -7.78 -15.65 -30.13
C LYS A 336 -9.16 -15.91 -30.73
N SER A 337 -9.26 -16.68 -31.82
CA SER A 337 -10.56 -17.06 -32.35
C SER A 337 -11.30 -17.91 -31.30
N ARG A 338 -12.57 -17.58 -31.05
CA ARG A 338 -13.45 -18.40 -30.23
C ARG A 338 -13.82 -19.60 -31.10
N GLU A 339 -13.23 -20.77 -30.83
CA GLU A 339 -13.64 -21.99 -31.51
C GLU A 339 -15.16 -22.18 -31.36
N PRO A 340 -15.91 -22.35 -32.46
CA PRO A 340 -17.31 -22.72 -32.37
C PRO A 340 -17.41 -24.10 -31.72
N LEU A 341 -18.07 -24.18 -30.56
CA LEU A 341 -18.40 -25.45 -29.93
C LEU A 341 -19.19 -26.30 -30.93
N ALA A 342 -18.61 -27.43 -31.33
CA ALA A 342 -19.28 -28.39 -32.18
C ALA A 342 -20.61 -28.84 -31.53
N PRO A 343 -21.72 -28.93 -32.27
CA PRO A 343 -22.97 -29.41 -31.72
C PRO A 343 -22.83 -30.88 -31.32
N ALA A 344 -23.10 -31.19 -30.06
CA ALA A 344 -23.07 -32.53 -29.50
C ALA A 344 -24.07 -33.45 -30.22
N SER A 345 -23.55 -34.50 -30.87
CA SER A 345 -24.35 -35.62 -31.33
C SER A 345 -24.64 -36.57 -30.16
N GLN A 346 -25.94 -36.80 -29.94
CA GLN A 346 -26.47 -37.81 -29.03
C GLN A 346 -26.10 -39.22 -29.50
N VAL A 347 -25.65 -40.10 -28.61
CA VAL A 347 -25.96 -41.54 -28.65
C VAL A 347 -26.06 -42.09 -27.21
N ASP A 348 -27.14 -42.83 -26.99
CA ASP A 348 -27.60 -43.55 -25.80
C ASP A 348 -26.65 -44.66 -25.28
N GLY A 349 -26.88 -45.07 -24.02
CA GLY A 349 -26.08 -46.03 -23.22
C GLY A 349 -25.97 -47.48 -23.73
N THR A 350 -25.09 -48.34 -23.20
CA THR A 350 -25.26 -49.05 -21.91
C THR A 350 -23.97 -49.82 -21.55
N GLN A 351 -23.74 -50.04 -20.23
CA GLN A 351 -22.57 -50.60 -19.54
C GLN A 351 -22.32 -52.12 -19.67
N ALA A 352 -21.05 -52.57 -19.50
CA ALA A 352 -20.54 -53.49 -18.44
C ALA A 352 -19.17 -54.16 -18.81
N GLY A 353 -18.07 -53.83 -18.11
CA GLY A 353 -17.20 -54.73 -17.29
C GLY A 353 -16.04 -55.41 -18.07
N GLN A 354 -14.83 -55.70 -17.56
CA GLN A 354 -14.11 -55.50 -16.29
C GLN A 354 -12.63 -55.98 -16.51
N ASP A 355 -11.62 -55.32 -15.87
CA ASP A 355 -10.22 -55.72 -15.51
C ASP A 355 -9.23 -56.27 -16.61
N SER A 356 -7.90 -56.00 -16.69
CA SER A 356 -6.85 -55.57 -15.74
C SER A 356 -5.53 -55.17 -16.46
N LEU A 357 -4.82 -54.13 -15.94
CA LEU A 357 -3.36 -53.85 -15.71
C LEU A 357 -2.26 -54.58 -16.57
N ILE A 358 -1.14 -54.00 -17.07
CA ILE A 358 0.03 -53.26 -16.48
C ILE A 358 0.84 -52.65 -17.68
N ALA A 359 1.04 -51.33 -17.82
CA ALA A 359 2.14 -50.41 -17.43
C ALA A 359 3.55 -50.59 -18.06
N THR A 360 4.10 -49.52 -18.69
CA THR A 360 5.41 -48.87 -18.37
C THR A 360 5.50 -47.47 -19.03
N GLU A 361 5.81 -46.45 -18.21
CA GLU A 361 5.95 -44.99 -18.45
C GLU A 361 7.47 -44.58 -18.42
N PRO A 362 7.95 -43.30 -18.44
CA PRO A 362 7.27 -42.03 -18.12
C PRO A 362 7.56 -40.78 -18.97
N SER A 363 6.60 -39.88 -18.93
CA SER A 363 6.66 -38.45 -19.29
C SER A 363 6.79 -37.59 -18.01
N GLY A 364 7.50 -36.46 -18.14
CA GLY A 364 7.66 -35.46 -17.08
C GLY A 364 6.42 -34.59 -16.84
N PRO A 365 6.37 -33.84 -15.73
CA PRO A 365 5.14 -33.25 -15.20
C PRO A 365 4.68 -32.00 -15.97
N LEU A 366 3.41 -32.02 -16.42
CA LEU A 366 2.67 -30.84 -16.86
C LEU A 366 2.29 -29.97 -15.66
N SER A 367 2.85 -28.76 -15.62
CA SER A 367 2.43 -27.67 -14.73
C SER A 367 1.10 -27.09 -15.21
N SER A 368 0.06 -27.20 -14.38
CA SER A 368 -1.25 -26.57 -14.59
C SER A 368 -1.22 -25.10 -14.16
N SER A 369 -0.88 -24.22 -15.10
CA SER A 369 -1.25 -22.80 -15.03
C SER A 369 -2.50 -22.60 -15.89
N GLN A 370 -3.67 -22.54 -15.24
CA GLN A 370 -4.89 -22.03 -15.86
C GLN A 370 -4.73 -20.51 -16.01
N ASP A 371 -4.37 -20.08 -17.21
CA ASP A 371 -4.37 -18.65 -17.58
C ASP A 371 -5.82 -18.16 -17.76
N LEU A 372 -6.18 -17.16 -16.95
CA LEU A 372 -7.43 -16.41 -17.06
C LEU A 372 -7.49 -15.65 -18.41
N PRO A 373 -8.67 -15.49 -19.02
CA PRO A 373 -8.82 -14.66 -20.22
C PRO A 373 -8.51 -13.19 -19.89
N THR A 374 -7.64 -12.57 -20.68
CA THR A 374 -7.33 -11.14 -20.61
C THR A 374 -8.55 -10.34 -21.01
N ASP A 375 -9.20 -9.74 -20.03
CA ASP A 375 -10.34 -8.85 -20.24
C ASP A 375 -9.87 -7.54 -20.89
N HIS A 376 -10.52 -7.16 -21.99
CA HIS A 376 -10.32 -5.86 -22.65
C HIS A 376 -10.73 -4.71 -21.70
N ILE A 377 -9.77 -4.27 -20.89
CA ILE A 377 -9.84 -3.10 -20.02
C ILE A 377 -8.62 -2.24 -20.41
N TYR A 378 -8.84 -0.93 -20.56
CA TYR A 378 -7.86 0.08 -20.99
C TYR A 378 -6.46 -0.22 -20.46
N VAL A 379 -5.51 -0.41 -21.38
CA VAL A 379 -4.11 -0.64 -21.03
C VAL A 379 -3.46 0.72 -20.83
N ASP A 380 -3.08 1.02 -19.58
CA ASP A 380 -2.15 2.12 -19.31
C ASP A 380 -0.75 1.68 -19.76
N VAL A 381 -0.13 2.51 -20.58
CA VAL A 381 1.12 2.21 -21.26
C VAL A 381 2.22 3.08 -20.64
N GLU A 382 3.02 2.53 -19.71
CA GLU A 382 4.03 3.25 -18.91
C GLU A 382 5.46 3.19 -19.51
N PRO A 383 6.14 4.33 -19.74
CA PRO A 383 7.44 4.42 -20.45
C PRO A 383 8.67 4.03 -19.60
N PRO A 384 9.71 3.42 -20.21
CA PRO A 384 11.06 3.37 -19.66
C PRO A 384 11.85 4.69 -19.88
N PRO A 385 12.90 4.96 -19.08
CA PRO A 385 13.56 6.27 -19.01
C PRO A 385 14.35 6.62 -20.28
N THR A 386 14.18 7.85 -20.81
CA THR A 386 14.95 8.43 -21.93
C THR A 386 15.60 9.74 -21.47
N VAL A 387 16.88 9.97 -21.76
CA VAL A 387 17.68 11.11 -21.29
C VAL A 387 17.63 12.28 -22.29
N VAL A 388 17.52 13.53 -21.83
CA VAL A 388 17.63 14.74 -22.66
C VAL A 388 18.70 15.68 -22.07
N PRO A 389 19.61 16.26 -22.87
CA PRO A 389 20.65 17.16 -22.37
C PRO A 389 20.15 18.61 -22.17
N ASP A 390 20.64 19.24 -21.11
CA ASP A 390 20.24 20.56 -20.62
C ASP A 390 21.11 21.70 -21.18
N SER A 391 20.55 22.90 -21.36
CA SER A 391 21.30 24.11 -21.75
C SER A 391 20.73 25.40 -21.13
N ALA A 392 21.50 25.91 -20.16
CA ALA A 392 21.82 27.30 -19.79
C ALA A 392 20.75 28.42 -19.75
N GLN A 393 20.41 28.78 -18.50
CA GLN A 393 20.37 30.11 -17.85
C GLN A 393 20.12 31.40 -18.67
N VAL A 394 19.10 32.18 -18.26
CA VAL A 394 19.13 33.66 -18.20
C VAL A 394 18.39 34.15 -16.95
N GLN A 395 19.05 35.03 -16.18
CA GLN A 395 18.53 35.83 -15.07
C GLN A 395 17.73 37.04 -15.58
N GLN A 396 16.67 37.44 -14.87
CA GLN A 396 16.43 38.87 -14.60
C GLN A 396 15.44 39.11 -13.45
N ALA A 397 15.77 40.11 -12.64
CA ALA A 397 15.02 40.65 -11.52
C ALA A 397 14.33 41.97 -11.92
N SER A 398 13.17 42.28 -11.32
CA SER A 398 12.84 43.58 -10.71
C SER A 398 11.34 43.72 -10.39
N GLN A 399 11.02 43.79 -9.09
CA GLN A 399 10.21 44.79 -8.37
C GLN A 399 9.52 45.90 -9.19
N VAL A 400 8.23 46.23 -8.91
CA VAL A 400 7.68 47.58 -8.63
C VAL A 400 6.27 47.46 -7.99
N ASP A 401 6.03 48.43 -7.13
CA ASP A 401 4.96 48.74 -6.16
C ASP A 401 3.49 48.89 -6.60
N ILE A 402 2.68 48.93 -5.54
CA ILE A 402 1.25 49.20 -5.35
C ILE A 402 0.89 50.65 -5.78
N PRO A 403 -0.39 50.96 -6.07
CA PRO A 403 -1.10 51.74 -5.05
C PRO A 403 -2.53 51.29 -4.76
N ASP A 404 -2.84 51.47 -3.48
CA ASP A 404 -4.08 51.34 -2.75
C ASP A 404 -5.12 52.39 -3.17
N SER A 405 -6.41 52.06 -3.02
CA SER A 405 -7.52 53.00 -2.78
C SER A 405 -8.80 52.23 -2.46
N SER A 406 -9.11 52.13 -1.17
CA SER A 406 -10.48 51.95 -0.64
C SER A 406 -11.34 53.21 -0.88
N PRO A 407 -12.67 53.16 -0.68
CA PRO A 407 -13.19 53.54 0.64
C PRO A 407 -14.40 52.73 1.16
N MET A 408 -14.54 52.83 2.48
CA MET A 408 -15.53 52.26 3.40
C MET A 408 -16.94 52.86 3.28
N LEU A 409 -17.94 52.14 3.83
CA LEU A 409 -19.00 52.65 4.74
C LEU A 409 -19.66 51.46 5.48
N ALA A 410 -19.29 51.25 6.77
CA ALA A 410 -20.11 51.29 8.00
C ALA A 410 -21.44 50.47 7.97
N ALA A 411 -21.58 49.33 8.68
CA ALA A 411 -21.68 49.08 10.13
C ALA A 411 -23.08 49.38 10.72
N GLU A 412 -23.85 48.32 11.04
CA GLU A 412 -24.91 48.34 12.08
C GLU A 412 -25.02 46.98 12.80
N HIS A 413 -25.32 47.06 14.09
CA HIS A 413 -25.27 46.03 15.13
C HIS A 413 -26.59 45.24 15.30
N PRO A 414 -26.59 44.12 16.07
CA PRO A 414 -27.64 43.10 16.09
C PRO A 414 -28.70 43.34 17.19
N PRO A 415 -29.79 42.56 17.22
CA PRO A 415 -30.54 42.37 18.46
C PRO A 415 -30.72 40.91 18.90
N ALA A 416 -30.80 40.79 20.22
CA ALA A 416 -30.81 39.61 21.04
C ALA A 416 -32.21 39.00 21.29
N ALA A 417 -32.17 37.83 21.92
CA ALA A 417 -33.23 36.92 22.37
C ALA A 417 -34.42 37.55 23.14
N ARG A 418 -35.61 36.92 23.01
CA ARG A 418 -36.69 36.89 24.03
C ARG A 418 -37.56 35.62 23.93
N GLU A 419 -37.90 35.09 25.09
CA GLU A 419 -38.81 33.96 25.39
C GLU A 419 -40.31 34.37 25.44
N PRO A 420 -41.29 33.42 25.59
CA PRO A 420 -42.64 33.48 25.02
C PRO A 420 -43.76 33.90 26.00
N PRO A 421 -45.01 34.08 25.50
CA PRO A 421 -46.20 33.90 26.34
C PRO A 421 -47.30 33.00 25.74
N GLN A 422 -48.17 32.56 26.67
CA GLN A 422 -49.19 31.52 26.62
C GLN A 422 -50.55 31.90 25.97
N ASP A 423 -51.23 30.84 25.51
CA ASP A 423 -52.66 30.47 25.52
C ASP A 423 -53.80 31.36 24.94
N GLY A 424 -54.58 30.71 24.06
CA GLY A 424 -55.95 31.08 23.67
C GLY A 424 -56.59 30.03 22.74
N LYS A 425 -57.54 29.23 23.27
CA LYS A 425 -58.23 28.08 22.62
C LYS A 425 -59.36 28.49 21.64
N ALA A 426 -59.57 27.73 20.55
CA ALA A 426 -60.84 27.01 20.23
C ALA A 426 -60.88 26.27 18.86
N LYS A 427 -61.12 24.95 18.95
CA LYS A 427 -62.01 24.02 18.17
C LYS A 427 -61.84 23.70 16.66
N ASP A 428 -61.31 22.47 16.46
CA ASP A 428 -61.79 21.30 15.68
C ASP A 428 -62.27 21.37 14.21
N ALA A 429 -61.53 20.65 13.34
CA ALA A 429 -62.09 19.69 12.38
C ALA A 429 -61.11 18.53 12.09
N ARG A 430 -61.64 17.30 12.09
CA ARG A 430 -60.97 15.98 12.07
C ARG A 430 -60.09 15.69 10.84
N LYS A 431 -58.91 15.09 11.05
CA LYS A 431 -58.17 14.24 10.08
C LYS A 431 -57.46 13.05 10.79
N PRO A 432 -57.29 11.89 10.13
CA PRO A 432 -56.94 10.62 10.76
C PRO A 432 -55.45 10.51 11.12
N SER A 433 -55.22 9.91 12.29
CA SER A 433 -53.93 9.63 12.92
C SER A 433 -53.12 8.59 12.12
N ARG A 434 -52.13 9.03 11.35
CA ARG A 434 -50.93 8.23 11.07
C ARG A 434 -50.01 8.31 12.28
N ARG A 435 -49.79 7.18 12.94
CA ARG A 435 -48.95 7.04 14.13
C ARG A 435 -47.49 7.17 13.72
N SER A 436 -46.98 8.41 13.77
CA SER A 436 -45.54 8.68 13.85
C SER A 436 -44.96 7.91 15.04
N THR A 437 -43.91 7.13 14.82
CA THR A 437 -43.15 6.39 15.84
C THR A 437 -42.56 7.37 16.85
N LYS A 438 -43.31 7.64 17.93
CA LYS A 438 -42.84 8.38 19.09
C LYS A 438 -41.75 7.52 19.73
N ARG A 439 -40.50 7.98 19.59
CA ARG A 439 -39.27 7.46 20.21
C ARG A 439 -39.58 7.02 21.66
N ARG A 440 -39.75 5.72 21.86
CA ARG A 440 -39.81 5.12 23.20
C ARG A 440 -38.46 5.44 23.85
N LYS A 441 -38.46 5.97 25.07
CA LYS A 441 -37.22 6.28 25.81
C LYS A 441 -36.45 4.95 25.96
N ARG A 442 -35.32 4.81 25.26
CA ARG A 442 -34.49 3.59 25.27
C ARG A 442 -34.08 3.29 26.71
N THR A 443 -34.15 2.03 27.11
CA THR A 443 -33.68 1.59 28.43
C THR A 443 -32.17 1.35 28.38
N ILE A 444 -31.48 1.35 29.52
CA ILE A 444 -30.01 1.25 29.52
C ILE A 444 -29.53 -0.18 29.20
N ALA A 445 -30.40 -1.18 29.30
CA ALA A 445 -30.15 -2.52 28.76
C ALA A 445 -30.03 -2.49 27.22
N ASP A 446 -30.77 -1.59 26.54
CA ASP A 446 -30.67 -1.35 25.09
C ASP A 446 -29.36 -0.64 24.70
N GLU A 447 -28.59 -0.12 25.67
CA GLU A 447 -27.29 0.54 25.46
C GLU A 447 -26.07 -0.35 25.76
N SER A 448 -26.30 -1.62 26.13
CA SER A 448 -25.23 -2.59 26.32
C SER A 448 -24.50 -2.88 25.00
N ALA A 449 -23.23 -3.31 25.09
CA ALA A 449 -22.34 -3.59 23.95
C ALA A 449 -22.96 -4.48 22.86
N GLU A 450 -23.90 -5.34 23.24
CA GLU A 450 -24.54 -6.34 22.39
C GLU A 450 -25.74 -5.79 21.60
N ASN A 451 -26.30 -4.64 22.01
CA ASN A 451 -27.49 -4.03 21.38
C ASN A 451 -27.17 -2.82 20.48
N VAL A 452 -25.90 -2.38 20.42
CA VAL A 452 -25.45 -1.29 19.54
C VAL A 452 -24.82 -1.88 18.27
N ILE A 453 -25.66 -2.31 17.33
CA ILE A 453 -25.21 -2.76 16.01
C ILE A 453 -25.21 -1.57 15.06
N ASP A 454 -24.01 -1.15 14.64
CA ASP A 454 -23.77 -0.06 13.69
C ASP A 454 -22.82 -0.55 12.57
N TRP A 455 -22.43 0.37 11.67
CA TRP A 455 -21.48 0.06 10.59
C TRP A 455 -20.13 -0.45 11.12
N TRP A 456 -19.63 0.08 12.23
CA TRP A 456 -18.37 -0.37 12.85
C TRP A 456 -18.48 -1.82 13.38
N SER A 457 -19.63 -2.24 13.87
CA SER A 457 -19.87 -3.64 14.25
C SER A 457 -19.73 -4.58 13.05
N LYS A 458 -20.30 -4.19 11.89
CA LYS A 458 -20.13 -4.92 10.62
C LYS A 458 -18.66 -4.94 10.18
N TYR A 459 -17.97 -3.80 10.26
CA TYR A 459 -16.56 -3.66 9.90
C TYR A 459 -15.66 -4.61 10.72
N TYR A 460 -15.74 -4.54 12.06
CA TYR A 460 -14.89 -5.38 12.92
C TYR A 460 -15.24 -6.87 12.84
N ALA A 461 -16.51 -7.22 12.61
CA ALA A 461 -16.90 -8.61 12.34
C ALA A 461 -16.25 -9.13 11.04
N SER A 462 -16.23 -8.30 10.00
CA SER A 462 -15.56 -8.62 8.72
C SER A 462 -14.05 -8.80 8.89
N VAL A 463 -13.37 -7.89 9.60
CA VAL A 463 -11.93 -8.00 9.88
C VAL A 463 -11.59 -9.28 10.64
N LYS A 464 -12.38 -9.63 11.68
CA LYS A 464 -12.20 -10.89 12.43
C LYS A 464 -12.40 -12.13 11.55
N LYS A 465 -13.39 -12.10 10.64
CA LYS A 465 -13.63 -13.21 9.70
C LYS A 465 -12.43 -13.38 8.76
N ALA A 466 -11.92 -12.30 8.19
CA ALA A 466 -10.75 -12.32 7.32
C ALA A 466 -9.47 -12.81 8.02
N GLN A 467 -9.27 -12.45 9.30
CA GLN A 467 -8.16 -12.95 10.12
C GLN A 467 -8.27 -14.47 10.35
N LYS A 468 -9.45 -14.97 10.76
CA LYS A 468 -9.69 -16.41 10.94
C LYS A 468 -9.48 -17.21 9.67
N GLU A 469 -9.89 -16.67 8.52
CA GLU A 469 -9.70 -17.31 7.22
C GLU A 469 -8.21 -17.36 6.81
N LYS A 470 -7.45 -16.28 7.06
CA LYS A 470 -5.99 -16.30 6.89
C LYS A 470 -5.33 -17.34 7.77
N GLU A 471 -5.69 -17.42 9.05
CA GLU A 471 -5.17 -18.42 9.99
C GLU A 471 -5.51 -19.85 9.55
N ARG A 472 -6.73 -20.09 9.05
CA ARG A 472 -7.14 -21.39 8.50
C ARG A 472 -6.32 -21.76 7.27
N ASN A 473 -6.14 -20.84 6.33
CA ASN A 473 -5.33 -21.06 5.12
C ASN A 473 -3.84 -21.27 5.46
N LEU A 474 -3.33 -20.63 6.51
CA LEU A 474 -1.97 -20.84 7.03
C LEU A 474 -1.83 -22.23 7.69
N LYS A 475 -2.84 -22.69 8.43
CA LYS A 475 -2.87 -24.05 9.01
C LYS A 475 -2.96 -25.13 7.92
N GLU A 476 -3.81 -24.94 6.91
CA GLU A 476 -3.93 -25.85 5.76
C GLU A 476 -2.64 -25.89 4.91
N LYS A 477 -1.89 -24.78 4.83
CA LYS A 477 -0.54 -24.78 4.23
C LYS A 477 0.48 -25.50 5.09
N LYS A 478 0.41 -25.36 6.41
CA LYS A 478 1.33 -25.99 7.37
C LYS A 478 1.18 -27.52 7.39
N ASP A 479 -0.05 -28.02 7.32
CA ASP A 479 -0.32 -29.47 7.20
C ASP A 479 0.18 -30.09 5.87
N LYS A 480 0.44 -29.27 4.85
CA LYS A 480 1.05 -29.71 3.58
C LYS A 480 2.58 -29.58 3.53
N THR A 481 3.24 -29.03 4.56
CA THR A 481 4.70 -28.82 4.59
C THR A 481 5.45 -29.62 5.64
N ASP A 482 4.83 -30.60 6.29
CA ASP A 482 5.53 -31.59 7.12
C ASP A 482 6.11 -32.73 6.26
N ALA A 483 7.04 -32.37 5.38
CA ALA A 483 8.07 -33.27 4.86
C ALA A 483 9.41 -32.53 4.99
N LYS A 484 10.22 -32.96 5.98
CA LYS A 484 11.54 -32.43 6.31
C LYS A 484 12.46 -32.32 5.08
N PRO A 485 13.37 -31.33 5.07
CA PRO A 485 14.76 -31.66 5.43
C PRO A 485 15.40 -30.68 6.42
N ASP A 486 16.41 -31.19 7.10
CA ASP A 486 17.26 -30.53 8.09
C ASP A 486 18.11 -29.40 7.48
N GLU A 487 18.19 -28.24 8.13
CA GLU A 487 19.44 -27.46 8.17
C GLU A 487 19.50 -26.47 9.33
N VAL A 488 20.73 -26.27 9.80
CA VAL A 488 21.16 -25.75 11.10
C VAL A 488 21.10 -24.22 11.14
N VAL A 489 20.46 -23.68 12.19
CA VAL A 489 20.50 -22.24 12.51
C VAL A 489 21.77 -21.93 13.30
N VAL A 490 22.64 -21.11 12.73
CA VAL A 490 23.76 -20.49 13.45
C VAL A 490 23.35 -19.10 13.90
N ASN A 491 23.22 -18.92 15.21
CA ASN A 491 23.13 -17.61 15.86
C ASN A 491 24.53 -17.08 16.13
N ILE A 492 24.80 -15.82 15.78
CA ILE A 492 25.92 -15.04 16.33
C ILE A 492 25.42 -13.62 16.62
N GLU A 493 25.33 -13.29 17.91
CA GLU A 493 25.46 -11.92 18.40
C GLU A 493 26.95 -11.68 18.71
N ASP A 494 27.53 -10.55 18.28
CA ASP A 494 28.19 -9.60 19.19
C ASP A 494 28.50 -8.27 18.48
N GLY A 495 28.41 -7.16 19.22
CA GLY A 495 28.71 -5.80 18.73
C GLY A 495 30.21 -5.50 18.62
N PRO A 496 30.63 -4.32 18.09
CA PRO A 496 30.78 -3.17 18.99
C PRO A 496 30.56 -1.77 18.38
N LYS A 497 30.37 -0.81 19.30
CA LYS A 497 30.33 0.66 19.13
C LYS A 497 31.59 1.23 18.46
N LYS A 498 31.46 2.21 17.55
CA LYS A 498 32.00 3.59 17.68
C LYS A 498 31.84 4.49 16.43
N LYS A 499 31.61 5.78 16.76
CA LYS A 499 32.03 7.03 16.11
C LYS A 499 31.25 7.60 14.92
N LYS A 500 30.66 8.78 15.21
CA LYS A 500 30.36 9.88 14.29
C LYS A 500 31.54 10.12 13.35
N ASP A 501 31.26 10.13 12.05
CA ASP A 501 31.95 10.99 11.11
C ASP A 501 30.93 11.68 10.20
N LYS A 502 31.08 13.01 10.11
CA LYS A 502 30.38 13.87 9.17
C LYS A 502 30.98 13.63 7.79
N MET A 503 30.20 13.07 6.86
CA MET A 503 30.47 13.21 5.43
C MET A 503 29.28 13.83 4.73
N LEU A 504 29.53 14.99 4.12
CA LEU A 504 28.69 15.60 3.09
C LEU A 504 28.30 14.53 2.06
N LYS A 505 27.02 14.12 2.06
CA LYS A 505 26.44 13.38 0.94
C LYS A 505 25.65 14.36 0.08
N LYS A 506 26.34 14.92 -0.92
CA LYS A 506 25.67 15.34 -2.16
C LYS A 506 25.14 14.05 -2.79
N LYS A 507 23.82 13.83 -2.73
CA LYS A 507 23.18 12.75 -3.49
C LYS A 507 23.23 13.12 -4.97
N PRO A 508 23.53 12.18 -5.88
CA PRO A 508 23.22 12.36 -7.29
C PRO A 508 21.69 12.37 -7.41
N LYS A 509 21.16 13.36 -8.13
CA LYS A 509 19.78 13.33 -8.61
C LYS A 509 19.75 12.38 -9.79
N GLU A 510 19.18 11.20 -9.62
CA GLU A 510 18.56 10.49 -10.75
C GLU A 510 17.19 11.15 -10.93
N ASP A 511 17.10 12.07 -11.88
CA ASP A 511 15.83 12.67 -12.30
C ASP A 511 15.11 11.65 -13.22
N GLU A 512 14.31 10.75 -12.64
CA GLU A 512 13.32 10.01 -13.43
C GLU A 512 12.31 11.00 -14.02
N ILE A 513 12.25 11.06 -15.36
CA ILE A 513 11.36 11.97 -16.09
C ILE A 513 9.91 11.56 -15.81
N PRO A 514 9.06 12.46 -15.30
CA PRO A 514 7.71 12.09 -14.92
C PRO A 514 6.84 12.00 -16.20
N ASN A 515 6.02 10.94 -16.35
CA ASN A 515 5.12 10.67 -17.50
C ASN A 515 4.56 11.95 -18.16
N LEU A 516 4.85 12.17 -19.45
CA LEU A 516 4.50 13.41 -20.17
C LEU A 516 3.02 13.47 -20.58
N ALA A 517 2.38 12.31 -20.74
CA ALA A 517 0.98 12.13 -21.12
C ALA A 517 0.52 10.69 -20.82
N VAL A 518 -0.78 10.47 -20.69
CA VAL A 518 -1.41 9.15 -20.60
C VAL A 518 -2.35 8.97 -21.79
N LEU A 519 -2.16 7.93 -22.60
CA LEU A 519 -3.08 7.58 -23.69
C LEU A 519 -4.10 6.56 -23.18
N LYS A 520 -5.39 6.90 -23.24
CA LYS A 520 -6.47 5.93 -23.08
C LYS A 520 -6.84 5.36 -24.44
N GLY A 521 -6.68 4.04 -24.58
CA GLY A 521 -6.98 3.32 -25.82
C GLY A 521 -6.85 1.80 -25.66
N SER A 522 -7.00 1.08 -26.76
CA SER A 522 -6.83 -0.38 -26.84
C SER A 522 -6.43 -0.81 -28.25
N PHE A 523 -5.90 -2.02 -28.37
CA PHE A 523 -5.53 -2.66 -29.62
C PHE A 523 -6.18 -4.06 -29.69
N CYS A 524 -6.74 -4.43 -30.85
CA CYS A 524 -7.07 -5.83 -31.18
C CYS A 524 -6.38 -6.17 -32.50
N ILE A 525 -5.62 -7.25 -32.49
CA ILE A 525 -4.83 -7.71 -33.62
C ILE A 525 -5.30 -9.12 -33.96
N TYR A 526 -5.65 -9.36 -35.22
CA TYR A 526 -6.05 -10.70 -35.66
C TYR A 526 -5.61 -10.96 -37.10
N LYS A 527 -5.36 -12.24 -37.41
CA LYS A 527 -5.03 -12.67 -38.78
C LYS A 527 -6.25 -12.42 -39.68
N SER A 528 -6.03 -11.77 -40.82
CA SER A 528 -7.10 -11.50 -41.77
C SER A 528 -7.58 -12.82 -42.38
N PRO A 529 -8.90 -13.10 -42.41
CA PRO A 529 -9.40 -14.28 -43.11
C PRO A 529 -9.11 -14.13 -44.62
N GLU A 530 -8.49 -15.15 -45.21
CA GLU A 530 -8.07 -15.12 -46.63
C GLU A 530 -9.24 -15.35 -47.60
N ASP A 531 -10.40 -15.80 -47.12
CA ASP A 531 -11.62 -15.96 -47.91
C ASP A 531 -12.87 -15.72 -47.05
N SER A 532 -13.65 -14.67 -47.33
CA SER A 532 -15.09 -14.69 -47.08
C SER A 532 -15.80 -13.49 -47.70
N SER A 533 -16.64 -13.79 -48.69
CA SER A 533 -17.73 -13.00 -49.26
C SER A 533 -18.88 -12.71 -48.28
N THR A 534 -18.60 -12.64 -46.97
CA THR A 534 -19.58 -12.16 -45.99
C THR A 534 -19.45 -10.66 -45.85
N GLU A 535 -20.54 -9.95 -46.11
CA GLU A 535 -20.74 -8.53 -45.79
C GLU A 535 -20.54 -8.32 -44.27
N ASP A 536 -19.29 -8.24 -43.83
CA ASP A 536 -18.95 -7.74 -42.51
C ASP A 536 -19.33 -6.25 -42.54
N ASN A 537 -20.21 -5.84 -41.63
CA ASN A 537 -20.99 -4.59 -41.69
C ASN A 537 -20.16 -3.30 -41.51
N GLY A 538 -18.89 -3.29 -41.92
CA GLY A 538 -17.91 -2.22 -41.75
C GLY A 538 -17.52 -1.93 -40.31
N GLN A 539 -18.10 -2.63 -39.33
CA GLN A 539 -17.98 -2.29 -37.91
C GLN A 539 -16.80 -3.03 -37.27
N LEU A 540 -15.83 -2.27 -36.78
CA LEU A 540 -14.60 -2.79 -36.14
C LEU A 540 -14.95 -3.59 -34.87
N ARG A 541 -14.30 -4.74 -34.66
CA ARG A 541 -14.55 -5.61 -33.49
C ARG A 541 -14.29 -4.87 -32.18
N ILE A 542 -13.26 -4.00 -32.18
CA ILE A 542 -12.87 -3.18 -31.05
C ILE A 542 -13.95 -2.17 -30.61
N GLN A 543 -14.94 -1.88 -31.46
CA GLN A 543 -16.04 -0.96 -31.15
C GLN A 543 -17.17 -1.58 -30.33
N GLN A 544 -17.19 -2.90 -30.17
CA GLN A 544 -18.24 -3.58 -29.43
C GLN A 544 -18.12 -3.31 -27.92
N GLY A 545 -19.17 -2.76 -27.32
CA GLY A 545 -19.22 -2.48 -25.87
C GLY A 545 -18.54 -1.19 -25.43
N ILE A 546 -18.15 -0.30 -26.35
CA ILE A 546 -17.57 1.00 -26.00
C ILE A 546 -18.64 1.92 -25.37
N PRO A 547 -18.35 2.57 -24.23
CA PRO A 547 -19.25 3.54 -23.63
C PRO A 547 -19.44 4.80 -24.48
N PRO A 548 -20.58 5.51 -24.35
CA PRO A 548 -20.84 6.69 -25.16
C PRO A 548 -19.85 7.83 -24.85
N ASN A 549 -19.32 8.45 -25.91
CA ASN A 549 -18.32 9.52 -25.83
C ASN A 549 -18.93 10.91 -25.57
N HIS A 550 -19.78 11.03 -24.55
CA HIS A 550 -20.32 12.32 -24.10
C HIS A 550 -19.89 12.60 -22.65
N PRO A 551 -19.75 13.87 -22.25
CA PRO A 551 -19.46 14.21 -20.88
C PRO A 551 -20.53 13.68 -19.91
N VAL A 552 -20.11 13.07 -18.81
CA VAL A 552 -21.02 12.58 -17.75
C VAL A 552 -20.70 13.31 -16.46
N LYS A 553 -21.72 13.91 -15.85
CA LYS A 553 -21.59 14.52 -14.53
C LYS A 553 -21.90 13.48 -13.46
N VAL A 554 -20.96 13.29 -12.54
CA VAL A 554 -21.02 12.26 -11.50
C VAL A 554 -20.80 12.92 -10.14
N MET A 555 -21.59 12.50 -9.15
CA MET A 555 -21.34 12.80 -7.75
C MET A 555 -20.59 11.62 -7.13
N ILE A 556 -19.48 11.92 -6.48
CA ILE A 556 -18.52 10.95 -5.94
C ILE A 556 -18.51 11.08 -4.44
N ARG A 557 -18.73 9.96 -3.75
CA ARG A 557 -18.58 9.84 -2.30
C ARG A 557 -17.31 9.09 -1.99
N VAL A 558 -16.39 9.75 -1.32
CA VAL A 558 -15.12 9.18 -0.88
C VAL A 558 -15.20 8.92 0.62
N TYR A 559 -15.08 7.65 1.03
CA TYR A 559 -15.13 7.25 2.42
C TYR A 559 -13.75 6.81 2.87
N ILE A 560 -13.20 7.48 3.88
CA ILE A 560 -11.87 7.21 4.42
C ILE A 560 -12.02 6.70 5.85
N VAL A 561 -11.67 5.43 6.04
CA VAL A 561 -11.92 4.67 7.27
C VAL A 561 -10.80 4.87 8.27
N ALA A 562 -9.59 4.45 7.88
CA ALA A 562 -8.42 4.43 8.75
C ALA A 562 -7.14 4.40 7.92
N ALA A 563 -6.01 4.73 8.53
CA ALA A 563 -4.69 4.43 7.98
C ALA A 563 -3.87 3.61 8.97
N PHE A 564 -2.85 2.92 8.46
CA PHE A 564 -1.99 2.03 9.23
C PHE A 564 -0.53 2.23 8.84
N ASN A 565 0.37 2.09 9.82
CA ASN A 565 1.82 2.17 9.62
C ASN A 565 2.25 3.45 8.89
N LEU A 566 1.65 4.60 9.23
CA LEU A 566 2.09 5.88 8.69
C LEU A 566 3.56 6.14 9.04
N SER A 567 4.26 6.86 8.16
CA SER A 567 5.65 7.23 8.40
C SER A 567 5.69 8.29 9.50
N PRO A 568 6.53 8.13 10.53
CA PRO A 568 6.70 9.17 11.53
C PRO A 568 7.33 10.40 10.87
N ALA A 569 6.70 11.55 11.07
CA ALA A 569 7.13 12.84 10.54
C ALA A 569 7.58 13.78 11.67
N ASP A 570 7.00 13.63 12.86
CA ASP A 570 7.38 14.41 14.05
C ASP A 570 8.65 13.91 14.76
N PRO A 571 9.38 14.80 15.47
CA PRO A 571 10.55 14.45 16.28
C PRO A 571 10.30 13.44 17.41
N ASP A 572 9.04 13.29 17.85
CA ASP A 572 8.64 12.32 18.87
C ASP A 572 8.45 10.89 18.31
N GLY A 573 8.65 10.71 17.00
CA GLY A 573 8.45 9.43 16.31
C GLY A 573 6.97 9.11 16.05
N LYS A 574 6.10 10.13 16.05
CA LYS A 574 4.69 10.05 15.68
C LYS A 574 4.39 10.98 14.49
N SER A 575 3.10 11.19 14.26
CA SER A 575 2.53 12.09 13.27
C SER A 575 1.17 12.54 13.77
N ASP A 576 0.74 13.71 13.33
CA ASP A 576 -0.53 14.37 13.52
C ASP A 576 -1.36 14.33 12.20
N PRO A 577 -1.77 13.16 11.71
CA PRO A 577 -2.29 13.01 10.36
C PRO A 577 -3.65 13.68 10.13
N TYR A 578 -3.80 14.32 8.97
CA TYR A 578 -5.08 14.79 8.42
C TYR A 578 -5.23 14.46 6.93
N ILE A 579 -6.48 14.51 6.44
CA ILE A 579 -6.85 14.10 5.09
C ILE A 579 -6.93 15.30 4.15
N VAL A 580 -6.40 15.13 2.93
CA VAL A 580 -6.67 16.01 1.79
C VAL A 580 -7.18 15.18 0.61
N VAL A 581 -8.34 15.52 0.08
CA VAL A 581 -8.92 14.89 -1.10
C VAL A 581 -8.90 15.87 -2.27
N LYS A 582 -8.31 15.47 -3.39
CA LYS A 582 -8.21 16.28 -4.62
C LYS A 582 -8.84 15.55 -5.80
N LEU A 583 -9.66 16.27 -6.56
CA LEU A 583 -10.22 15.79 -7.81
C LEU A 583 -10.44 16.97 -8.77
N GLY A 584 -9.71 16.98 -9.89
CA GLY A 584 -9.73 18.10 -10.82
C GLY A 584 -9.24 19.39 -10.15
N LYS A 585 -10.09 20.41 -10.15
CA LYS A 585 -9.81 21.70 -9.47
C LYS A 585 -10.29 21.74 -8.02
N THR A 586 -11.03 20.74 -7.58
CA THR A 586 -11.62 20.69 -6.24
C THR A 586 -10.62 20.07 -5.27
N GLU A 587 -10.33 20.77 -4.17
CA GLU A 587 -9.48 20.29 -3.08
C GLU A 587 -10.21 20.50 -1.75
N ILE A 588 -10.37 19.43 -0.99
CA ILE A 588 -10.97 19.44 0.34
C ILE A 588 -9.87 19.08 1.34
N LYS A 589 -9.61 19.97 2.30
CA LYS A 589 -8.64 19.77 3.39
C LYS A 589 -9.40 19.63 4.71
N ASP A 590 -9.17 18.54 5.44
CA ASP A 590 -9.73 18.31 6.78
C ASP A 590 -8.72 18.67 7.89
N ARG A 591 -7.94 19.74 7.67
CA ARG A 591 -6.78 20.12 8.52
C ARG A 591 -7.18 20.35 9.97
N ASP A 592 -8.31 21.01 10.22
CA ASP A 592 -8.79 21.32 11.58
C ASP A 592 -9.24 20.09 12.37
N LYS A 593 -9.32 18.91 11.72
CA LYS A 593 -9.72 17.64 12.34
C LYS A 593 -8.59 16.60 12.31
N TYR A 594 -7.34 17.04 12.38
CA TYR A 594 -6.18 16.18 12.53
C TYR A 594 -6.30 15.28 13.78
N ILE A 595 -5.63 14.12 13.74
CA ILE A 595 -5.60 13.17 14.85
C ILE A 595 -4.22 13.22 15.47
N PRO A 596 -4.05 13.70 16.72
CA PRO A 596 -2.73 13.90 17.28
C PRO A 596 -2.00 12.58 17.61
N LYS A 597 -0.70 12.54 17.33
CA LYS A 597 0.29 11.54 17.75
C LYS A 597 -0.06 10.10 17.39
N GLN A 598 -0.56 9.87 16.18
CA GLN A 598 -1.11 8.59 15.76
C GLN A 598 -0.57 8.11 14.40
N LEU A 599 0.10 6.94 14.40
CA LEU A 599 0.56 6.28 13.18
C LEU A 599 -0.49 5.32 12.57
N ASN A 600 -1.55 5.02 13.32
CA ASN A 600 -2.67 4.18 12.88
C ASN A 600 -4.01 4.89 13.10
N PRO A 601 -4.25 6.05 12.46
CA PRO A 601 -5.42 6.88 12.73
C PRO A 601 -6.70 6.21 12.23
N VAL A 602 -7.78 6.32 13.02
CA VAL A 602 -9.14 5.99 12.60
C VAL A 602 -9.86 7.29 12.29
N PHE A 603 -10.04 7.58 11.01
CA PHE A 603 -10.62 8.85 10.55
C PHE A 603 -12.16 8.83 10.58
N GLY A 604 -12.76 7.80 9.98
CA GLY A 604 -14.22 7.69 9.83
C GLY A 604 -14.86 8.92 9.18
N ARG A 605 -14.34 9.36 8.02
CA ARG A 605 -14.78 10.56 7.31
C ARG A 605 -15.37 10.23 5.94
N SER A 606 -16.40 10.96 5.55
CA SER A 606 -16.96 10.92 4.19
C SER A 606 -16.90 12.30 3.54
N PHE A 607 -16.58 12.31 2.24
CA PHE A 607 -16.47 13.52 1.44
C PHE A 607 -17.30 13.38 0.18
N GLU A 608 -18.07 14.40 -0.17
CA GLU A 608 -18.83 14.45 -1.42
C GLU A 608 -18.17 15.45 -2.38
N ILE A 609 -17.84 14.99 -3.58
CA ILE A 609 -17.21 15.80 -4.63
C ILE A 609 -17.97 15.58 -5.94
N GLN A 610 -18.12 16.64 -6.73
CA GLN A 610 -18.71 16.53 -8.07
C GLN A 610 -17.60 16.53 -9.11
N ALA A 611 -17.71 15.66 -10.11
CA ALA A 611 -16.79 15.59 -11.22
C ALA A 611 -17.51 15.47 -12.56
N THR A 612 -16.81 15.86 -13.63
CA THR A 612 -17.25 15.61 -14.99
C THR A 612 -16.25 14.71 -15.70
N PHE A 613 -16.65 13.48 -16.04
CA PHE A 613 -15.84 12.62 -16.90
C PHE A 613 -16.01 13.03 -18.36
N PRO A 614 -14.93 13.01 -19.17
CA PRO A 614 -13.57 12.52 -18.89
C PRO A 614 -12.59 13.56 -18.28
N LYS A 615 -13.03 14.79 -17.99
CA LYS A 615 -12.14 15.90 -17.58
C LYS A 615 -11.46 15.68 -16.23
N GLU A 616 -12.22 15.19 -15.25
CA GLU A 616 -11.83 15.09 -13.85
C GLU A 616 -11.87 13.61 -13.43
N SER A 617 -10.97 12.80 -13.99
CA SER A 617 -10.94 11.34 -13.80
C SER A 617 -10.10 10.88 -12.60
N LEU A 618 -9.01 11.59 -12.27
CA LEU A 618 -8.02 11.13 -11.31
C LEU A 618 -8.27 11.68 -9.90
N LEU A 619 -8.77 10.83 -9.01
CA LEU A 619 -8.92 11.13 -7.58
C LEU A 619 -7.59 10.92 -6.87
N SER A 620 -7.13 11.91 -6.14
CA SER A 620 -5.94 11.83 -5.28
C SER A 620 -6.33 12.01 -3.83
N VAL A 621 -5.94 11.06 -2.98
CA VAL A 621 -6.11 11.15 -1.52
C VAL A 621 -4.74 11.23 -0.90
N LEU A 622 -4.50 12.31 -0.17
CA LEU A 622 -3.22 12.63 0.46
C LEU A 622 -3.41 12.66 1.97
N ILE A 623 -2.42 12.14 2.69
CA ILE A 623 -2.32 12.22 4.13
C ILE A 623 -1.14 13.14 4.46
N TYR A 624 -1.44 14.21 5.18
CA TYR A 624 -0.45 15.19 5.64
C TYR A 624 -0.29 15.12 7.14
N ASP A 625 0.85 15.58 7.62
CA ASP A 625 1.18 15.79 9.02
C ASP A 625 0.85 17.24 9.40
N HIS A 626 0.12 17.45 10.50
CA HIS A 626 -0.24 18.79 10.94
C HIS A 626 0.86 19.37 11.85
N ASP A 627 1.58 20.36 11.33
CA ASP A 627 2.59 21.07 12.12
C ASP A 627 2.02 22.33 12.78
N MET A 628 2.31 22.51 14.07
CA MET A 628 1.98 23.76 14.78
C MET A 628 2.77 24.97 14.24
N ILE A 629 4.00 24.74 13.75
CA ILE A 629 4.92 25.77 13.27
C ILE A 629 5.65 25.23 12.04
N GLY A 630 5.32 25.73 10.84
CA GLY A 630 5.99 25.31 9.61
C GLY A 630 5.01 25.03 8.47
N THR A 631 5.46 24.25 7.50
CA THR A 631 4.64 23.72 6.41
C THR A 631 4.34 22.26 6.68
N ASP A 632 3.05 21.91 6.70
CA ASP A 632 2.56 20.54 6.88
C ASP A 632 3.26 19.55 5.93
N ASP A 633 3.87 18.49 6.48
CA ASP A 633 4.62 17.50 5.72
C ASP A 633 3.71 16.45 5.04
N LEU A 634 4.00 16.08 3.79
CA LEU A 634 3.25 15.04 3.09
C LEU A 634 3.72 13.65 3.56
N ILE A 635 2.86 12.93 4.29
CA ILE A 635 3.14 11.54 4.69
C ILE A 635 3.04 10.59 3.49
N GLY A 636 2.02 10.80 2.63
CA GLY A 636 1.91 10.06 1.36
C GLY A 636 0.59 10.29 0.61
N GLU A 637 0.55 9.82 -0.63
CA GLU A 637 -0.54 9.98 -1.60
C GLU A 637 -0.95 8.62 -2.20
N THR A 638 -2.24 8.42 -2.42
CA THR A 638 -2.78 7.37 -3.31
C THR A 638 -3.64 8.01 -4.40
N ARG A 639 -3.62 7.43 -5.60
CA ARG A 639 -4.43 7.87 -6.74
C ARG A 639 -5.36 6.77 -7.25
N ILE A 640 -6.52 7.17 -7.77
CA ILE A 640 -7.56 6.29 -8.31
C ILE A 640 -8.13 6.91 -9.58
N ASP A 641 -8.07 6.20 -10.72
CA ASP A 641 -8.77 6.59 -11.93
C ASP A 641 -10.25 6.20 -11.83
N LEU A 642 -11.09 7.20 -11.56
CA LEU A 642 -12.53 7.04 -11.42
C LEU A 642 -13.25 6.83 -12.75
N GLU A 643 -12.70 7.32 -13.86
CA GLU A 643 -13.28 7.13 -15.19
C GLU A 643 -13.17 5.66 -15.61
N ASN A 644 -12.00 5.05 -15.43
CA ASN A 644 -11.80 3.62 -15.72
C ASN A 644 -12.71 2.75 -14.83
N ARG A 645 -12.84 3.13 -13.56
CA ARG A 645 -13.73 2.45 -12.62
C ARG A 645 -15.21 2.59 -13.01
N PHE A 646 -15.61 3.76 -13.50
CA PHE A 646 -16.98 4.06 -13.90
C PHE A 646 -17.43 3.24 -15.12
N TYR A 647 -16.55 3.12 -16.13
CA TYR A 647 -16.84 2.37 -17.36
C TYR A 647 -16.46 0.88 -17.29
N SER A 648 -16.03 0.40 -16.12
CA SER A 648 -15.69 -1.00 -15.93
C SER A 648 -16.92 -1.91 -16.06
N LYS A 649 -16.78 -3.01 -16.81
CA LYS A 649 -17.78 -4.08 -16.90
C LYS A 649 -18.13 -4.73 -15.55
N HIS A 650 -17.26 -4.59 -14.56
CA HIS A 650 -17.47 -5.11 -13.20
C HIS A 650 -18.41 -4.23 -12.37
N ARG A 651 -18.94 -3.13 -12.91
CA ARG A 651 -19.85 -2.20 -12.23
C ARG A 651 -19.26 -1.68 -10.91
N ALA A 652 -18.04 -1.17 -10.97
CA ALA A 652 -17.31 -0.67 -9.80
C ALA A 652 -17.80 0.72 -9.30
N ILE A 653 -19.05 1.10 -9.59
CA ILE A 653 -19.65 2.40 -9.22
C ILE A 653 -20.17 2.42 -7.78
N CYS A 654 -20.80 1.34 -7.32
CA CYS A 654 -21.31 1.17 -5.96
C CYS A 654 -21.34 -0.33 -5.71
N GLY A 655 -20.56 -0.79 -4.74
CA GLY A 655 -20.40 -2.22 -4.46
C GLY A 655 -21.70 -2.88 -3.99
N LEU A 656 -22.00 -4.06 -4.53
CA LEU A 656 -23.21 -4.82 -4.21
C LEU A 656 -23.19 -5.34 -2.78
N GLN A 657 -24.15 -4.92 -1.95
CA GLN A 657 -24.34 -5.40 -0.58
C GLN A 657 -24.53 -6.92 -0.56
N SER A 658 -24.16 -7.57 0.55
CA SER A 658 -24.40 -9.01 0.75
C SER A 658 -25.89 -9.35 0.86
N GLN A 659 -26.70 -8.42 1.34
CA GLN A 659 -28.14 -8.57 1.57
C GLN A 659 -28.84 -7.27 1.20
N TYR A 660 -30.10 -7.36 0.80
CA TYR A 660 -30.93 -6.21 0.47
C TYR A 660 -31.75 -5.81 1.70
N GLU A 661 -31.46 -4.64 2.27
CA GLU A 661 -32.22 -4.03 3.37
C GLU A 661 -32.55 -2.58 3.01
N ILE A 662 -33.70 -2.08 3.44
CA ILE A 662 -34.13 -0.69 3.14
C ILE A 662 -33.62 0.29 4.21
N GLU A 663 -33.57 -0.16 5.46
CA GLU A 663 -33.16 0.63 6.62
C GLU A 663 -32.08 -0.10 7.44
N GLY A 664 -31.42 0.61 8.34
CA GLY A 664 -30.37 0.04 9.20
C GLY A 664 -28.96 0.13 8.62
N TYR A 665 -28.02 -0.60 9.23
CA TYR A 665 -26.58 -0.51 8.92
C TYR A 665 -26.19 -1.26 7.64
N ASN A 666 -27.09 -2.08 7.08
CA ASN A 666 -26.94 -2.74 5.78
C ASN A 666 -27.84 -2.11 4.70
N ALA A 667 -28.39 -0.91 4.96
CA ALA A 667 -29.29 -0.23 4.02
C ALA A 667 -28.69 -0.16 2.61
N TRP A 668 -29.55 -0.41 1.63
CA TRP A 668 -29.20 -0.35 0.22
C TRP A 668 -28.71 1.06 -0.14
N ARG A 669 -27.51 1.12 -0.72
CA ARG A 669 -26.76 2.36 -1.00
C ARG A 669 -26.91 2.83 -2.43
N ASP A 670 -27.23 1.91 -3.35
CA ASP A 670 -27.34 2.22 -4.76
C ASP A 670 -28.64 2.98 -5.04
N THR A 671 -28.61 3.91 -6.00
CA THR A 671 -29.81 4.64 -6.43
C THR A 671 -30.79 3.75 -7.16
N SER A 672 -30.29 2.70 -7.82
CA SER A 672 -31.11 1.72 -8.53
C SER A 672 -31.34 0.49 -7.69
N LYS A 673 -32.55 -0.09 -7.79
CA LYS A 673 -32.86 -1.35 -7.13
C LYS A 673 -32.13 -2.53 -7.80
N PRO A 674 -31.85 -3.63 -7.08
CA PRO A 674 -31.28 -4.84 -7.66
C PRO A 674 -31.97 -5.31 -8.94
N THR A 675 -33.30 -5.29 -9.00
CA THR A 675 -34.08 -5.66 -10.20
C THR A 675 -33.82 -4.75 -11.40
N GLU A 676 -33.74 -3.43 -11.18
CA GLU A 676 -33.45 -2.44 -12.22
C GLU A 676 -32.01 -2.57 -12.75
N ILE A 677 -31.05 -2.82 -11.84
CA ILE A 677 -29.66 -3.08 -12.21
C ILE A 677 -29.57 -4.32 -13.09
N LEU A 678 -30.25 -5.40 -12.70
CA LEU A 678 -30.26 -6.65 -13.46
C LEU A 678 -30.85 -6.44 -14.85
N ALA A 679 -31.99 -5.75 -14.95
CA ALA A 679 -32.63 -5.44 -16.23
C ALA A 679 -31.72 -4.60 -17.14
N LYS A 680 -31.03 -3.60 -16.57
CA LYS A 680 -30.07 -2.77 -17.31
C LYS A 680 -28.90 -3.61 -17.83
N LEU A 681 -28.32 -4.48 -16.99
CA LEU A 681 -27.19 -5.32 -17.40
C LEU A 681 -27.57 -6.31 -18.50
N CYS A 682 -28.75 -6.93 -18.43
CA CYS A 682 -29.22 -7.80 -19.52
C CYS A 682 -29.37 -7.01 -20.82
N LYS A 683 -29.95 -5.80 -20.77
CA LYS A 683 -30.09 -4.91 -21.93
C LYS A 683 -28.74 -4.50 -22.53
N ASP A 684 -27.81 -4.06 -21.69
CA ASP A 684 -26.49 -3.57 -22.12
C ASP A 684 -25.63 -4.71 -22.73
N ASN A 685 -25.81 -5.95 -22.25
CA ASN A 685 -25.13 -7.15 -22.78
C ASN A 685 -25.94 -7.89 -23.86
N LYS A 686 -27.08 -7.35 -24.31
CA LYS A 686 -27.96 -7.95 -25.33
C LYS A 686 -28.45 -9.38 -24.98
N LEU A 687 -28.66 -9.65 -23.70
CA LEU A 687 -29.19 -10.93 -23.20
C LEU A 687 -30.72 -10.95 -23.27
N ASP A 688 -31.29 -12.14 -23.45
CA ASP A 688 -32.74 -12.36 -23.38
C ASP A 688 -33.23 -12.43 -21.91
N GLY A 689 -34.26 -11.67 -21.56
CA GLY A 689 -34.73 -11.45 -20.19
C GLY A 689 -34.19 -10.15 -19.54
N PRO A 690 -34.33 -9.95 -18.21
CA PRO A 690 -34.74 -10.91 -17.20
C PRO A 690 -36.26 -11.13 -17.14
N TYR A 691 -36.68 -12.38 -17.04
CA TYR A 691 -38.08 -12.76 -16.81
C TYR A 691 -38.30 -13.07 -15.32
N PHE A 692 -39.23 -12.33 -14.69
CA PHE A 692 -39.53 -12.45 -13.27
C PHE A 692 -40.76 -13.34 -13.06
N HIS A 693 -40.58 -14.41 -12.28
CA HIS A 693 -41.65 -15.34 -11.91
C HIS A 693 -41.63 -15.60 -10.40
N PRO A 694 -42.76 -15.90 -9.74
CA PRO A 694 -42.77 -16.21 -8.33
C PRO A 694 -41.75 -17.30 -7.97
N GLY A 695 -40.76 -16.92 -7.15
CA GLY A 695 -39.66 -17.76 -6.71
C GLY A 695 -38.50 -17.97 -7.69
N LYS A 696 -38.55 -17.41 -8.91
CA LYS A 696 -37.56 -17.65 -9.97
C LYS A 696 -37.28 -16.43 -10.84
N ILE A 697 -36.03 -16.27 -11.28
CA ILE A 697 -35.63 -15.30 -12.31
C ILE A 697 -34.90 -16.05 -13.43
N GLN A 698 -35.31 -15.82 -14.69
CA GLN A 698 -34.71 -16.44 -15.87
C GLN A 698 -33.99 -15.40 -16.74
N ILE A 699 -32.76 -15.74 -17.18
CA ILE A 699 -31.94 -14.96 -18.11
C ILE A 699 -31.38 -15.93 -19.14
N GLY A 700 -31.78 -15.77 -20.41
CA GLY A 700 -31.48 -16.74 -21.47
C GLY A 700 -31.89 -18.16 -21.07
N SER A 701 -30.92 -19.08 -21.10
CA SER A 701 -31.09 -20.48 -20.70
C SER A 701 -30.91 -20.75 -19.19
N GLN A 702 -30.50 -19.75 -18.40
CA GLN A 702 -30.17 -19.92 -16.99
C GLN A 702 -31.35 -19.51 -16.09
N VAL A 703 -31.65 -20.34 -15.09
CA VAL A 703 -32.76 -20.14 -14.16
C VAL A 703 -32.25 -20.10 -12.73
N PHE A 704 -32.55 -19.01 -12.03
CA PHE A 704 -32.18 -18.80 -10.64
C PHE A 704 -33.41 -18.91 -9.74
N SER A 705 -33.32 -19.68 -8.65
CA SER A 705 -34.43 -19.89 -7.70
C SER A 705 -34.13 -19.30 -6.31
N GLY A 706 -35.14 -18.74 -5.65
CA GLY A 706 -35.05 -18.23 -4.29
C GLY A 706 -36.35 -17.64 -3.74
N LYS A 707 -36.30 -17.09 -2.52
CA LYS A 707 -37.46 -16.51 -1.84
C LYS A 707 -37.82 -15.15 -2.46
N THR A 708 -39.09 -14.99 -2.82
CA THR A 708 -39.66 -13.75 -3.39
C THR A 708 -40.89 -13.27 -2.63
N VAL A 709 -41.43 -14.06 -1.71
CA VAL A 709 -42.56 -13.69 -0.86
C VAL A 709 -42.07 -13.50 0.56
N PHE A 710 -42.34 -12.32 1.13
CA PHE A 710 -41.95 -11.94 2.48
C PHE A 710 -43.19 -11.53 3.26
N THR A 711 -43.23 -11.82 4.56
CA THR A 711 -44.26 -11.35 5.49
C THR A 711 -43.80 -10.04 6.12
N GLU A 712 -44.60 -8.99 6.07
CA GLU A 712 -44.29 -7.74 6.78
C GLU A 712 -44.30 -7.98 8.30
N GLU A 713 -43.39 -7.34 9.04
CA GLU A 713 -43.29 -7.54 10.49
C GLU A 713 -44.45 -6.90 11.28
N ASP A 714 -45.12 -5.90 10.70
CA ASP A 714 -46.16 -5.10 11.36
C ASP A 714 -47.58 -5.36 10.81
N SER A 715 -47.70 -6.09 9.71
CA SER A 715 -48.97 -6.49 9.10
C SER A 715 -48.80 -7.94 8.64
N ASP A 716 -49.72 -8.85 8.99
CA ASP A 716 -49.65 -10.27 8.59
C ASP A 716 -49.87 -10.46 7.05
N GLU A 717 -49.58 -9.42 6.26
CA GLU A 717 -49.70 -9.34 4.81
C GLU A 717 -48.42 -9.86 4.14
N THR A 718 -48.61 -10.63 3.05
CA THR A 718 -47.52 -11.15 2.24
C THR A 718 -47.20 -10.17 1.11
N VAL A 719 -45.97 -9.66 1.09
CA VAL A 719 -45.45 -8.78 0.04
C VAL A 719 -44.52 -9.56 -0.86
N GLU A 720 -44.77 -9.50 -2.17
CA GLU A 720 -43.89 -10.08 -3.17
C GLU A 720 -42.79 -9.08 -3.55
N SER A 721 -41.53 -9.46 -3.35
CA SER A 721 -40.34 -8.68 -3.67
C SER A 721 -39.29 -9.54 -4.36
N TYR A 722 -38.86 -9.08 -5.53
CA TYR A 722 -37.83 -9.75 -6.33
C TYR A 722 -36.41 -9.28 -6.02
N GLU A 723 -36.25 -8.26 -5.17
CA GLU A 723 -34.96 -7.59 -4.95
C GLU A 723 -33.89 -8.50 -4.34
N HIS A 724 -34.28 -9.33 -3.38
CA HIS A 724 -33.37 -10.28 -2.74
C HIS A 724 -32.86 -11.33 -3.73
N LEU A 725 -33.75 -11.85 -4.57
CA LEU A 725 -33.38 -12.84 -5.59
C LEU A 725 -32.55 -12.18 -6.69
N ALA A 726 -32.92 -10.98 -7.15
CA ALA A 726 -32.14 -10.22 -8.13
C ALA A 726 -30.72 -9.93 -7.64
N LEU A 727 -30.56 -9.54 -6.36
CA LEU A 727 -29.23 -9.35 -5.77
C LEU A 727 -28.40 -10.64 -5.76
N LYS A 728 -29.02 -11.78 -5.47
CA LYS A 728 -28.36 -13.09 -5.55
C LYS A 728 -27.91 -13.40 -6.99
N VAL A 729 -28.74 -13.09 -7.99
CA VAL A 729 -28.35 -13.23 -9.41
C VAL A 729 -27.18 -12.32 -9.75
N LEU A 730 -27.18 -11.07 -9.28
CA LEU A 730 -26.07 -10.13 -9.50
C LEU A 730 -24.75 -10.62 -8.90
N HIS A 731 -24.77 -11.28 -7.73
CA HIS A 731 -23.55 -11.90 -7.16
C HIS A 731 -23.06 -13.11 -7.97
N SER A 732 -23.96 -13.77 -8.70
CA SER A 732 -23.70 -14.89 -9.62
C SER A 732 -23.60 -14.47 -11.08
N TRP A 733 -23.38 -13.18 -11.37
CA TRP A 733 -23.36 -12.65 -12.74
C TRP A 733 -22.31 -13.31 -13.65
N ASN A 734 -21.19 -13.75 -13.06
CA ASN A 734 -20.13 -14.48 -13.76
C ASN A 734 -20.53 -15.90 -14.18
N ASP A 735 -21.59 -16.46 -13.60
CA ASP A 735 -22.09 -17.79 -13.94
C ASP A 735 -22.85 -17.80 -15.28
N ILE A 736 -23.20 -16.61 -15.82
CA ILE A 736 -23.87 -16.45 -17.11
C ILE A 736 -22.83 -16.63 -18.24
N PRO A 737 -22.95 -17.65 -19.11
CA PRO A 737 -21.90 -18.02 -20.08
C PRO A 737 -21.49 -16.92 -21.06
N GLU A 738 -22.38 -15.98 -21.37
CA GLU A 738 -22.14 -14.92 -22.35
C GLU A 738 -21.36 -13.73 -21.78
N VAL A 739 -21.31 -13.55 -20.45
CA VAL A 739 -20.76 -12.33 -19.82
C VAL A 739 -19.38 -12.56 -19.20
N GLY A 740 -19.18 -13.69 -18.51
CA GLY A 740 -17.87 -14.11 -18.00
C GLY A 740 -17.16 -13.16 -17.02
N CYS A 741 -17.85 -12.18 -16.44
CA CYS A 741 -17.25 -11.21 -15.51
C CYS A 741 -17.97 -11.17 -14.16
N ARG A 742 -17.22 -10.91 -13.08
CA ARG A 742 -17.77 -10.80 -11.72
C ARG A 742 -18.07 -9.35 -11.37
N LEU A 743 -19.27 -9.05 -10.88
CA LEU A 743 -19.60 -7.71 -10.39
C LEU A 743 -18.93 -7.43 -9.05
N VAL A 744 -18.59 -6.16 -8.80
CA VAL A 744 -17.90 -5.75 -7.57
C VAL A 744 -18.85 -5.79 -6.37
N PRO A 745 -18.60 -6.63 -5.35
CA PRO A 745 -19.37 -6.60 -4.12
C PRO A 745 -18.99 -5.40 -3.25
N GLU A 746 -19.76 -5.14 -2.19
CA GLU A 746 -19.40 -4.21 -1.13
C GLU A 746 -18.03 -4.59 -0.54
N HIS A 747 -17.13 -3.61 -0.45
CA HIS A 747 -15.75 -3.82 -0.03
C HIS A 747 -15.15 -2.54 0.58
N ILE A 748 -14.04 -2.72 1.28
CA ILE A 748 -13.14 -1.64 1.71
C ILE A 748 -11.79 -1.94 1.06
N GLU A 749 -11.29 -0.99 0.29
CA GLU A 749 -9.98 -1.08 -0.33
C GLU A 749 -8.91 -0.72 0.68
N THR A 750 -7.80 -1.46 0.67
CA THR A 750 -6.58 -1.09 1.41
C THR A 750 -5.52 -0.71 0.38
N ARG A 751 -5.19 0.58 0.29
CA ARG A 751 -4.28 1.14 -0.71
C ARG A 751 -2.97 1.56 -0.07
N PRO A 752 -1.80 1.30 -0.70
CA PRO A 752 -0.53 1.85 -0.25
C PRO A 752 -0.49 3.37 -0.44
N LEU A 753 0.23 4.07 0.43
CA LEU A 753 0.54 5.49 0.32
C LEU A 753 1.95 5.66 -0.25
N TYR A 754 2.09 6.50 -1.28
CA TYR A 754 3.33 6.76 -2.00
C TYR A 754 3.85 8.17 -1.72
N HIS A 755 5.17 8.34 -1.70
CA HIS A 755 5.82 9.64 -1.52
C HIS A 755 6.57 10.05 -2.80
N LYS A 756 6.29 11.25 -3.33
CA LYS A 756 6.84 11.71 -4.63
C LYS A 756 8.36 11.81 -4.65
N ASP A 757 8.97 12.18 -3.52
CA ASP A 757 10.41 12.47 -3.44
C ASP A 757 11.31 11.27 -3.11
N LYS A 758 10.76 10.04 -3.06
CA LYS A 758 11.52 8.79 -2.80
C LYS A 758 11.08 7.61 -3.69
N PRO A 759 11.06 7.73 -5.04
CA PRO A 759 10.53 6.68 -5.92
C PRO A 759 11.39 5.39 -5.96
N GLY A 760 12.70 5.47 -5.67
CA GLY A 760 13.65 4.37 -5.88
C GLY A 760 13.87 3.35 -4.74
N MET A 761 13.20 3.45 -3.59
CA MET A 761 13.38 2.46 -2.50
C MET A 761 12.50 1.20 -2.66
N GLU A 762 11.69 1.13 -3.72
CA GLU A 762 10.50 0.28 -3.76
C GLU A 762 10.58 -0.95 -4.68
N GLN A 763 11.45 -0.97 -5.71
CA GLN A 763 11.49 -2.10 -6.65
C GLN A 763 12.45 -3.25 -6.24
N VAL A 764 13.54 -2.98 -5.53
CA VAL A 764 14.53 -4.03 -5.17
C VAL A 764 14.18 -4.79 -3.89
N VAL A 765 13.19 -4.34 -3.11
CA VAL A 765 12.72 -5.00 -1.86
C VAL A 765 11.28 -5.52 -1.97
N ALA A 766 10.79 -5.69 -3.22
CA ALA A 766 9.39 -5.99 -3.53
C ALA A 766 8.89 -7.39 -3.11
N LYS A 767 9.70 -8.24 -2.46
CA LYS A 767 9.21 -9.52 -1.90
C LYS A 767 9.26 -9.65 -0.38
N ARG A 768 9.89 -8.72 0.36
CA ARG A 768 9.97 -8.81 1.84
C ARG A 768 9.51 -7.58 2.63
N SER A 769 9.32 -6.41 2.02
CA SER A 769 9.01 -5.15 2.74
C SER A 769 7.60 -4.58 2.51
N PHE A 770 6.60 -5.40 2.15
CA PHE A 770 5.20 -4.94 2.10
C PHE A 770 4.59 -4.62 3.49
N LEU A 771 5.27 -4.91 4.60
CA LEU A 771 4.75 -4.62 5.95
C LEU A 771 5.01 -3.19 6.45
N ASN A 772 6.04 -2.49 5.96
CA ASN A 772 6.55 -1.25 6.59
C ASN A 772 6.12 0.05 5.91
N LYS A 773 5.15 0.02 4.98
CA LYS A 773 4.64 1.22 4.31
C LYS A 773 3.25 1.60 4.80
N GLY A 774 3.00 2.91 4.84
CA GLY A 774 1.69 3.48 5.15
C GLY A 774 0.61 2.93 4.23
N ARG A 775 -0.53 2.55 4.81
CA ARG A 775 -1.70 2.03 4.09
C ARG A 775 -2.94 2.82 4.47
N LEU A 776 -3.78 3.12 3.50
CA LEU A 776 -5.06 3.79 3.67
C LEU A 776 -6.20 2.81 3.38
N GLN A 777 -7.18 2.74 4.29
CA GLN A 777 -8.43 2.04 4.07
C GLN A 777 -9.53 3.01 3.65
N MET A 778 -10.14 2.74 2.49
CA MET A 778 -11.14 3.61 1.91
C MET A 778 -12.03 2.86 0.90
N TRP A 779 -13.13 3.48 0.47
CA TRP A 779 -13.83 3.09 -0.75
C TRP A 779 -14.47 4.32 -1.40
N VAL A 780 -14.93 4.16 -2.64
CA VAL A 780 -15.55 5.21 -3.43
C VAL A 780 -16.87 4.72 -4.00
N ASP A 781 -17.92 5.51 -3.84
CA ASP A 781 -19.19 5.34 -4.55
C ASP A 781 -19.39 6.48 -5.57
N MET A 782 -19.97 6.17 -6.71
CA MET A 782 -20.16 7.07 -7.85
C MET A 782 -21.61 7.04 -8.32
N PHE A 783 -22.25 8.22 -8.36
CA PHE A 783 -23.66 8.39 -8.70
C PHE A 783 -23.81 9.33 -9.90
N PRO A 784 -24.22 8.84 -11.08
CA PRO A 784 -24.55 9.68 -12.23
C PRO A 784 -25.66 10.69 -11.90
N LYS A 785 -25.55 11.93 -12.35
CA LYS A 785 -26.53 12.99 -12.05
C LYS A 785 -27.85 12.88 -12.82
N ASP A 786 -27.88 12.10 -13.89
CA ASP A 786 -29.07 11.75 -14.66
C ASP A 786 -29.98 10.73 -13.94
N MET A 787 -29.49 10.14 -12.84
CA MET A 787 -30.24 9.23 -11.97
C MET A 787 -30.87 9.97 -10.78
N PRO A 788 -31.84 9.36 -10.07
CA PRO A 788 -32.37 9.90 -8.83
C PRO A 788 -31.26 10.22 -7.82
N GLN A 789 -31.45 11.26 -7.01
CA GLN A 789 -30.45 11.62 -6.01
C GLN A 789 -30.26 10.47 -5.01
N PRO A 790 -29.01 10.08 -4.71
CA PRO A 790 -28.75 9.04 -3.72
C PRO A 790 -29.19 9.49 -2.33
N GLY A 791 -29.53 8.52 -1.48
CA GLY A 791 -29.82 8.74 -0.06
C GLY A 791 -28.62 9.35 0.70
N PRO A 792 -28.72 9.60 2.01
CA PRO A 792 -27.62 10.15 2.80
C PRO A 792 -26.37 9.26 2.72
N PRO A 793 -25.16 9.83 2.88
CA PRO A 793 -23.93 9.03 2.94
C PRO A 793 -23.96 8.10 4.15
N VAL A 794 -23.26 6.97 4.03
CA VAL A 794 -23.11 6.02 5.14
C VAL A 794 -22.39 6.71 6.30
N ASP A 795 -22.98 6.68 7.49
CA ASP A 795 -22.32 7.22 8.69
C ASP A 795 -21.24 6.26 9.17
N ILE A 796 -19.99 6.64 8.93
CA ILE A 796 -18.80 5.95 9.39
C ILE A 796 -18.04 6.74 10.46
N SER A 797 -18.68 7.73 11.07
CA SER A 797 -18.07 8.51 12.13
C SER A 797 -17.58 7.59 13.26
N PRO A 798 -16.38 7.80 13.83
CA PRO A 798 -15.91 6.99 14.94
C PRO A 798 -16.86 7.09 16.12
N ARG A 799 -17.02 5.98 16.85
CA ARG A 799 -17.87 5.94 18.05
C ARG A 799 -17.36 6.92 19.10
N GLN A 800 -18.26 7.73 19.63
CA GLN A 800 -17.93 8.64 20.73
C GLN A 800 -18.02 7.93 22.07
N PRO A 801 -17.06 8.17 22.99
CA PRO A 801 -17.14 7.63 24.33
C PRO A 801 -18.32 8.22 25.09
N LYS A 802 -18.94 7.40 25.93
CA LYS A 802 -20.00 7.81 26.86
C LYS A 802 -19.41 7.93 28.26
N GLY A 803 -19.83 8.94 29.01
CA GLY A 803 -19.44 9.12 30.41
C GLY A 803 -20.17 8.13 31.33
N TYR A 804 -19.43 7.54 32.26
CA TYR A 804 -19.94 6.69 33.35
C TYR A 804 -19.32 7.11 34.68
N GLU A 805 -20.00 6.78 35.78
CA GLU A 805 -19.47 6.89 37.14
C GLU A 805 -19.57 5.52 37.82
N LEU A 806 -18.43 4.94 38.19
CA LEU A 806 -18.36 3.76 39.03
C LEU A 806 -18.31 4.18 40.49
N ARG A 807 -19.33 3.80 41.25
CA ARG A 807 -19.44 4.00 42.68
C ARG A 807 -19.04 2.71 43.37
N VAL A 808 -17.95 2.75 44.15
CA VAL A 808 -17.46 1.59 44.91
C VAL A 808 -17.60 1.87 46.39
N THR A 809 -18.43 1.12 47.10
CA THR A 809 -18.57 1.23 48.56
C THR A 809 -17.81 0.09 49.23
N ILE A 810 -16.79 0.43 50.01
CA ILE A 810 -16.07 -0.50 50.87
C ILE A 810 -16.83 -0.58 52.19
N TRP A 811 -17.44 -1.73 52.45
CA TRP A 811 -18.18 -1.98 53.68
C TRP A 811 -17.22 -2.44 54.77
N ASN A 812 -16.64 -3.63 54.58
CA ASN A 812 -15.83 -4.31 55.58
C ASN A 812 -14.63 -5.06 54.96
N THR A 813 -13.67 -5.45 55.78
CA THR A 813 -12.61 -6.43 55.47
C THR A 813 -12.60 -7.54 56.52
N GLU A 814 -12.17 -8.75 56.15
CA GLU A 814 -12.07 -9.92 57.05
C GLU A 814 -10.84 -10.76 56.66
N ASP A 815 -10.28 -11.51 57.62
CA ASP A 815 -9.10 -12.36 57.44
C ASP A 815 -7.85 -11.63 56.89
N VAL A 816 -7.73 -10.31 57.12
CA VAL A 816 -6.54 -9.55 56.71
C VAL A 816 -5.35 -9.94 57.59
N ILE A 817 -4.18 -10.15 56.98
CA ILE A 817 -2.94 -10.49 57.69
C ILE A 817 -2.60 -9.38 58.70
N LEU A 818 -2.14 -9.81 59.88
CA LEU A 818 -1.71 -8.94 60.97
C LEU A 818 -0.18 -8.84 60.97
N GLU A 819 0.37 -7.65 60.74
CA GLU A 819 1.82 -7.39 60.66
C GLU A 819 2.39 -6.81 61.95
N ASP A 820 1.66 -5.95 62.68
CA ASP A 820 2.17 -5.29 63.88
C ASP A 820 2.21 -6.25 65.07
N GLU A 821 3.26 -6.15 65.89
CA GLU A 821 3.36 -6.83 67.18
C GLU A 821 3.44 -5.81 68.31
N ASN A 822 2.45 -5.82 69.21
CA ASN A 822 2.42 -4.90 70.33
C ASN A 822 3.54 -5.22 71.34
N ILE A 823 4.49 -4.31 71.49
CA ILE A 823 5.71 -4.44 72.31
C ILE A 823 5.41 -4.76 73.80
N PHE A 824 4.22 -4.40 74.30
CA PHE A 824 3.84 -4.60 75.70
C PHE A 824 3.04 -5.88 75.96
N THR A 825 2.31 -6.40 74.98
CA THR A 825 1.39 -7.55 75.14
C THR A 825 1.76 -8.74 74.27
N GLY A 826 2.66 -8.59 73.29
CA GLY A 826 2.98 -9.61 72.28
C GLY A 826 1.81 -9.95 71.34
N GLN A 827 0.73 -9.16 71.39
CA GLN A 827 -0.46 -9.40 70.59
C GLN A 827 -0.28 -8.79 69.20
N LYS A 828 -0.57 -9.59 68.15
CA LYS A 828 -0.54 -9.12 66.77
C LYS A 828 -1.76 -8.27 66.42
N SER A 829 -1.56 -7.20 65.67
CA SER A 829 -2.62 -6.30 65.19
C SER A 829 -2.24 -5.70 63.83
N SER A 830 -3.18 -5.02 63.16
CA SER A 830 -2.89 -4.15 62.01
C SER A 830 -3.83 -2.94 61.99
N ASP A 831 -3.33 -1.83 61.49
CA ASP A 831 -4.03 -0.57 61.24
C ASP A 831 -4.52 -0.51 59.78
N ILE A 832 -5.59 -1.26 59.49
CA ILE A 832 -6.04 -1.57 58.13
C ILE A 832 -6.69 -0.37 57.44
N TYR A 833 -6.33 -0.13 56.18
CA TYR A 833 -7.07 0.74 55.27
C TYR A 833 -7.00 0.28 53.81
N VAL A 834 -7.93 0.75 52.98
CA VAL A 834 -8.08 0.29 51.58
C VAL A 834 -7.90 1.45 50.61
N LYS A 835 -7.09 1.22 49.56
CA LYS A 835 -6.91 2.13 48.42
C LYS A 835 -7.61 1.56 47.18
N GLY A 836 -8.16 2.41 46.32
CA GLY A 836 -8.83 2.01 45.10
C GLY A 836 -8.67 3.01 43.95
N TRP A 837 -8.53 2.49 42.72
CA TRP A 837 -8.47 3.29 41.49
C TRP A 837 -8.78 2.45 40.24
N ILE A 838 -9.02 3.11 39.11
CA ILE A 838 -9.14 2.45 37.80
C ILE A 838 -7.80 2.55 37.08
N LYS A 839 -7.31 1.42 36.54
CA LYS A 839 -6.01 1.34 35.84
C LYS A 839 -5.96 2.34 34.68
N GLY A 840 -4.90 3.15 34.63
CA GLY A 840 -4.73 4.24 33.67
C GLY A 840 -5.32 5.59 34.10
N LEU A 841 -6.11 5.65 35.18
CA LEU A 841 -6.53 6.85 35.91
C LEU A 841 -5.93 6.83 37.33
N GLU A 842 -4.62 6.61 37.42
CA GLU A 842 -3.92 6.46 38.70
C GLU A 842 -3.89 7.76 39.52
N ASP A 843 -3.97 8.92 38.86
CA ASP A 843 -4.05 10.23 39.53
C ASP A 843 -5.36 10.41 40.34
N ASP A 844 -6.42 9.66 40.01
CA ASP A 844 -7.72 9.70 40.70
C ASP A 844 -7.83 8.67 41.85
N LYS A 845 -6.70 8.21 42.36
CA LYS A 845 -6.62 7.24 43.46
C LYS A 845 -7.33 7.75 44.72
N GLN A 846 -8.15 6.89 45.31
CA GLN A 846 -8.91 7.18 46.52
C GLN A 846 -8.58 6.16 47.62
N GLU A 847 -8.70 6.58 48.87
CA GLU A 847 -8.43 5.74 50.04
C GLU A 847 -9.50 5.92 51.12
N THR A 848 -9.69 4.88 51.93
CA THR A 848 -10.57 4.91 53.09
C THR A 848 -9.90 5.62 54.27
N ASP A 849 -10.66 5.88 55.33
CA ASP A 849 -10.04 6.12 56.63
C ASP A 849 -9.45 4.83 57.22
N VAL A 850 -8.61 4.98 58.25
CA VAL A 850 -7.92 3.87 58.89
C VAL A 850 -8.79 3.22 59.96
N HIS A 851 -8.78 1.88 60.01
CA HIS A 851 -9.30 1.10 61.12
C HIS A 851 -8.14 0.69 62.03
N TYR A 852 -8.00 1.39 63.15
CA TYR A 852 -6.88 1.18 64.08
C TYR A 852 -7.05 -0.09 64.92
N ASN A 853 -5.94 -0.80 65.14
CA ASN A 853 -5.78 -1.91 66.08
C ASN A 853 -6.75 -3.08 65.81
N SER A 854 -6.79 -3.55 64.57
CA SER A 854 -7.54 -4.77 64.22
C SER A 854 -6.83 -6.00 64.78
N LEU A 855 -7.51 -6.75 65.65
CA LEU A 855 -6.95 -7.93 66.33
C LEU A 855 -7.26 -9.25 65.61
N THR A 856 -8.23 -9.25 64.70
CA THR A 856 -8.74 -10.43 63.99
C THR A 856 -8.60 -10.31 62.47
N GLY A 857 -8.06 -9.20 61.97
CA GLY A 857 -8.01 -8.90 60.53
C GLY A 857 -9.33 -8.31 60.00
N GLU A 858 -10.25 -7.95 60.90
CA GLU A 858 -11.51 -7.29 60.58
C GLU A 858 -11.35 -5.77 60.47
N GLY A 859 -11.95 -5.14 59.46
CA GLY A 859 -11.94 -3.69 59.28
C GLY A 859 -13.30 -3.17 58.85
N ASN A 860 -13.79 -2.11 59.49
CA ASN A 860 -15.13 -1.53 59.24
C ASN A 860 -15.02 -0.08 58.74
N PHE A 861 -15.53 0.20 57.54
CA PHE A 861 -15.30 1.46 56.82
C PHE A 861 -16.56 2.22 56.45
N ASN A 862 -17.55 1.58 55.82
CA ASN A 862 -18.70 2.25 55.18
C ASN A 862 -18.26 3.47 54.34
N TRP A 863 -17.40 3.23 53.34
CA TRP A 863 -16.72 4.31 52.61
C TRP A 863 -16.95 4.22 51.11
N ARG A 864 -17.39 5.32 50.48
CA ARG A 864 -17.69 5.37 49.04
C ARG A 864 -16.59 6.04 48.22
N PHE A 865 -16.06 5.33 47.23
CA PHE A 865 -15.25 5.87 46.14
C PHE A 865 -16.12 6.21 44.93
N LEU A 866 -15.80 7.31 44.24
CA LEU A 866 -16.47 7.74 43.00
C LEU A 866 -15.45 7.89 41.88
N PHE A 867 -15.57 7.09 40.84
CA PHE A 867 -14.67 7.11 39.68
C PHE A 867 -15.46 7.48 38.42
N PRO A 868 -15.42 8.74 37.98
CA PRO A 868 -15.94 9.12 36.66
C PRO A 868 -14.95 8.70 35.56
N PHE A 869 -15.44 8.10 34.47
CA PHE A 869 -14.61 7.70 33.34
C PHE A 869 -15.39 7.69 32.01
N GLN A 870 -14.65 7.72 30.90
CA GLN A 870 -15.20 7.69 29.54
C GLN A 870 -15.08 6.27 28.96
N TYR A 871 -16.16 5.73 28.41
CA TYR A 871 -16.22 4.32 28.01
C TYR A 871 -16.93 4.11 26.68
N LEU A 872 -16.42 3.17 25.89
CA LEU A 872 -16.98 2.73 24.62
C LEU A 872 -17.63 1.34 24.79
N PRO A 873 -18.96 1.25 24.99
CA PRO A 873 -19.64 -0.01 25.25
C PRO A 873 -19.35 -1.09 24.22
N ALA A 874 -19.46 -0.77 22.94
CA ALA A 874 -19.32 -1.74 21.86
C ALA A 874 -17.86 -2.22 21.63
N GLU A 875 -16.84 -1.48 22.10
CA GLU A 875 -15.44 -1.91 22.06
C GLU A 875 -14.97 -2.53 23.39
N LYS A 876 -15.78 -2.42 24.45
CA LYS A 876 -15.45 -2.83 25.82
C LYS A 876 -14.18 -2.17 26.38
N GLN A 877 -13.92 -0.92 26.01
CA GLN A 877 -12.71 -0.17 26.38
C GLN A 877 -13.04 1.20 26.98
N MET A 878 -12.24 1.61 27.96
CA MET A 878 -12.22 2.96 28.51
C MET A 878 -11.31 3.85 27.66
N VAL A 879 -11.72 5.09 27.44
CA VAL A 879 -10.93 6.12 26.75
C VAL A 879 -10.30 7.01 27.82
N ILE A 880 -8.97 7.07 27.85
CA ILE A 880 -8.22 7.94 28.75
C ILE A 880 -7.57 9.03 27.92
N THR A 881 -7.68 10.25 28.40
CA THR A 881 -7.01 11.40 27.80
C THR A 881 -5.74 11.71 28.59
N LYS A 882 -4.55 11.41 28.03
CA LYS A 882 -3.25 11.66 28.67
C LYS A 882 -2.53 12.85 28.04
N ARG A 883 -1.82 13.61 28.87
CA ARG A 883 -0.78 14.55 28.43
C ARG A 883 0.57 13.91 28.66
N GLU A 884 1.49 13.98 27.70
CA GLU A 884 2.83 13.43 27.88
C GLU A 884 3.62 14.21 28.92
N ASN A 885 3.52 15.54 28.91
CA ASN A 885 4.13 16.42 29.90
C ASN A 885 3.14 17.51 30.34
N ILE A 886 3.41 18.12 31.50
CA ILE A 886 2.60 19.21 32.09
C ILE A 886 2.54 20.44 31.15
N PHE A 887 3.52 20.57 30.24
CA PHE A 887 3.62 21.62 29.22
C PHE A 887 3.05 21.23 27.85
N SER A 888 2.61 19.98 27.65
CA SER A 888 1.99 19.56 26.40
C SER A 888 0.62 20.22 26.27
N LEU A 889 0.48 21.08 25.27
CA LEU A 889 -0.79 21.75 24.94
C LEU A 889 -1.85 20.74 24.50
N GLU A 890 -1.41 19.68 23.81
CA GLU A 890 -2.27 18.66 23.21
C GLU A 890 -2.45 17.42 24.10
N LYS A 891 -3.64 16.84 23.96
CA LYS A 891 -4.09 15.69 24.75
C LYS A 891 -4.23 14.48 23.84
N MET A 892 -3.59 13.37 24.20
CA MET A 892 -3.68 12.10 23.47
C MET A 892 -4.81 11.24 24.03
N GLU A 893 -5.61 10.63 23.17
CA GLU A 893 -6.61 9.64 23.58
C GLU A 893 -6.03 8.22 23.46
N CYS A 894 -6.04 7.46 24.55
CA CYS A 894 -5.66 6.06 24.56
C CYS A 894 -6.82 5.17 25.04
N LYS A 895 -6.97 4.00 24.42
CA LYS A 895 -7.99 3.03 24.77
C LYS A 895 -7.38 1.92 25.64
N THR A 896 -7.98 1.64 26.79
CA THR A 896 -7.53 0.61 27.75
C THR A 896 -8.70 -0.20 28.27
N PRO A 897 -8.53 -1.48 28.67
CA PRO A 897 -9.56 -2.18 29.43
C PRO A 897 -9.88 -1.47 30.75
N ALA A 898 -11.16 -1.45 31.12
CA ALA A 898 -11.61 -0.89 32.38
C ALA A 898 -11.32 -1.88 33.53
N VAL A 899 -10.20 -1.67 34.24
CA VAL A 899 -9.76 -2.54 35.34
C VAL A 899 -9.79 -1.76 36.65
N LEU A 900 -10.59 -2.22 37.62
CA LEU A 900 -10.60 -1.69 38.98
C LEU A 900 -9.51 -2.39 39.79
N VAL A 901 -8.68 -1.60 40.48
CA VAL A 901 -7.66 -2.07 41.40
C VAL A 901 -8.06 -1.65 42.80
N LEU A 902 -8.12 -2.60 43.73
CA LEU A 902 -8.26 -2.37 45.16
C LEU A 902 -7.03 -2.94 45.86
N GLN A 903 -6.51 -2.23 46.86
CA GLN A 903 -5.38 -2.67 47.67
C GLN A 903 -5.67 -2.47 49.14
N VAL A 904 -5.22 -3.40 49.97
CA VAL A 904 -5.27 -3.30 51.43
C VAL A 904 -3.86 -3.07 51.96
N TRP A 905 -3.74 -2.14 52.92
CA TRP A 905 -2.50 -1.65 53.47
C TRP A 905 -2.60 -1.59 55.00
N ASP A 906 -1.44 -1.70 55.63
CA ASP A 906 -1.23 -1.41 57.05
C ASP A 906 -0.70 0.01 57.21
N PHE A 907 -1.37 0.83 58.01
CA PHE A 907 -0.98 2.21 58.23
C PHE A 907 0.02 2.32 59.37
N GLU A 908 1.23 2.78 59.05
CA GLU A 908 2.30 2.92 60.04
C GLU A 908 2.58 4.39 60.36
N ARG A 909 2.66 4.73 61.65
CA ARG A 909 2.82 6.15 62.07
C ARG A 909 4.24 6.68 61.94
N LEU A 910 5.24 5.80 61.95
CA LEU A 910 6.67 6.16 62.03
C LEU A 910 7.52 5.59 60.89
N SER A 911 6.98 4.69 60.07
CA SER A 911 7.59 4.05 58.90
C SER A 911 6.70 4.19 57.66
N SER A 912 7.12 3.62 56.52
CA SER A 912 6.26 3.52 55.34
C SER A 912 5.19 2.46 55.56
N ASP A 913 3.95 2.78 55.20
CA ASP A 913 2.82 1.83 55.19
C ASP A 913 3.14 0.51 54.49
N ASP A 914 2.73 -0.60 55.07
CA ASP A 914 3.01 -1.93 54.55
C ASP A 914 1.90 -2.43 53.61
N PHE A 915 2.30 -2.91 52.43
CA PHE A 915 1.36 -3.46 51.45
C PHE A 915 0.95 -4.89 51.85
N LEU A 916 -0.33 -5.09 52.13
CA LEU A 916 -0.87 -6.38 52.60
C LEU A 916 -1.44 -7.23 51.46
N GLY A 917 -2.07 -6.62 50.45
CA GLY A 917 -2.64 -7.36 49.33
C GLY A 917 -3.33 -6.51 48.27
N SER A 918 -3.58 -7.12 47.11
CA SER A 918 -4.24 -6.48 45.96
C SER A 918 -5.32 -7.35 45.36
N LEU A 919 -6.29 -6.68 44.74
CA LEU A 919 -7.38 -7.26 43.96
C LEU A 919 -7.50 -6.45 42.66
N GLU A 920 -7.26 -7.10 41.52
CA GLU A 920 -7.47 -6.51 40.20
C GLU A 920 -8.68 -7.17 39.53
N MET A 921 -9.63 -6.37 39.04
CA MET A 921 -10.84 -6.88 38.38
C MET A 921 -11.10 -6.15 37.08
N ASN A 922 -11.21 -6.90 35.99
CA ASN A 922 -11.69 -6.38 34.72
C ASN A 922 -13.21 -6.17 34.81
N LEU A 923 -13.67 -4.93 34.77
CA LEU A 923 -15.08 -4.56 34.91
C LEU A 923 -15.97 -5.15 33.81
N ASN A 924 -15.38 -5.54 32.67
CA ASN A 924 -16.10 -6.23 31.60
C ASN A 924 -16.36 -7.71 31.88
N SER A 925 -15.55 -8.34 32.73
CA SER A 925 -15.61 -9.77 33.02
C SER A 925 -14.81 -10.06 34.30
N PHE A 926 -15.50 -10.13 35.44
CA PHE A 926 -14.93 -10.48 36.74
C PHE A 926 -15.74 -11.58 37.44
N PRO A 927 -15.12 -12.42 38.28
CA PRO A 927 -15.82 -13.49 39.00
C PRO A 927 -16.93 -12.95 39.91
N ARG A 928 -18.04 -13.71 40.03
CA ARG A 928 -19.13 -13.39 40.97
C ARG A 928 -18.62 -13.29 42.40
N ALA A 929 -19.14 -12.30 43.13
CA ALA A 929 -18.85 -12.10 44.54
C ALA A 929 -19.34 -13.28 45.39
N ALA A 930 -18.59 -13.66 46.42
CA ALA A 930 -19.07 -14.62 47.43
C ALA A 930 -20.12 -13.96 48.33
N LYS A 931 -21.13 -14.74 48.76
CA LYS A 931 -22.22 -14.23 49.62
C LYS A 931 -21.80 -13.99 51.07
N SER A 932 -20.70 -14.59 51.51
CA SER A 932 -20.11 -14.43 52.85
C SER A 932 -18.60 -14.56 52.78
N ALA A 933 -17.87 -14.02 53.75
CA ALA A 933 -16.41 -14.12 53.82
C ALA A 933 -15.93 -15.57 53.91
N LYS A 934 -16.66 -16.45 54.60
CA LYS A 934 -16.35 -17.89 54.70
C LYS A 934 -16.45 -18.64 53.37
N ALA A 935 -17.29 -18.16 52.45
CA ALA A 935 -17.45 -18.77 51.11
C ALA A 935 -16.50 -18.16 50.06
N CYS A 936 -15.67 -17.18 50.45
CA CYS A 936 -14.75 -16.47 49.59
C CYS A 936 -13.38 -17.15 49.58
N ASP A 937 -13.04 -17.80 48.46
CA ASP A 937 -11.77 -18.52 48.28
C ASP A 937 -11.02 -17.99 47.05
N LEU A 938 -9.69 -17.87 47.15
CA LEU A 938 -8.83 -17.40 46.05
C LEU A 938 -8.86 -18.34 44.83
N SER A 939 -8.86 -19.65 45.06
CA SER A 939 -8.86 -20.66 43.98
C SER A 939 -10.14 -20.64 43.13
N LYS A 940 -11.28 -20.30 43.73
CA LYS A 940 -12.56 -20.13 43.02
C LYS A 940 -12.59 -18.82 42.22
N PHE A 941 -11.87 -17.80 42.67
CA PHE A 941 -11.74 -16.53 41.99
C PHE A 941 -10.81 -16.64 40.76
N GLU A 942 -9.65 -17.27 40.89
CA GLU A 942 -8.69 -17.43 39.78
C GLU A 942 -9.15 -18.45 38.71
N ASN A 943 -9.79 -19.55 39.12
CA ASN A 943 -10.25 -20.61 38.20
C ASN A 943 -11.71 -20.46 37.76
N ALA A 944 -12.29 -19.26 37.86
CA ALA A 944 -13.66 -19.00 37.46
C ALA A 944 -13.88 -19.27 35.96
N SER A 945 -14.84 -20.16 35.63
CA SER A 945 -15.23 -20.42 34.24
C SER A 945 -15.82 -19.16 33.59
N GLU A 946 -15.71 -19.03 32.25
CA GLU A 946 -16.26 -17.88 31.52
C GLU A 946 -17.77 -17.66 31.77
N GLU A 947 -18.53 -18.72 32.02
CA GLU A 947 -19.97 -18.66 32.36
C GLU A 947 -20.25 -18.10 33.77
N SER A 948 -19.27 -18.15 34.67
CA SER A 948 -19.38 -17.66 36.05
C SER A 948 -18.94 -16.20 36.22
N LYS A 949 -18.38 -15.59 35.16
CA LYS A 949 -17.96 -14.18 35.16
C LYS A 949 -19.14 -13.27 34.87
N ILE A 950 -19.11 -12.07 35.44
CA ILE A 950 -20.12 -11.04 35.27
C ILE A 950 -19.49 -9.75 34.76
N SER A 951 -20.29 -8.95 34.05
CA SER A 951 -19.91 -7.61 33.61
C SER A 951 -20.70 -6.57 34.40
N ILE A 952 -20.01 -5.56 34.96
CA ILE A 952 -20.70 -4.47 35.67
C ILE A 952 -21.57 -3.64 34.72
N PHE A 953 -21.25 -3.65 33.41
CA PHE A 953 -22.01 -2.94 32.38
C PHE A 953 -23.32 -3.65 32.01
N GLN A 954 -23.45 -4.95 32.32
CA GLN A 954 -24.70 -5.70 32.19
C GLN A 954 -25.46 -5.73 33.52
N GLN A 955 -24.75 -6.01 34.62
CA GLN A 955 -25.27 -6.01 35.97
C GLN A 955 -24.77 -4.76 36.71
N LYS A 956 -25.52 -3.66 36.59
CA LYS A 956 -25.13 -2.33 37.13
C LYS A 956 -24.82 -2.29 38.63
N ARG A 957 -25.34 -3.24 39.43
CA ARG A 957 -25.15 -3.28 40.88
C ARG A 957 -24.79 -4.68 41.35
N VAL A 958 -23.70 -4.80 42.09
CA VAL A 958 -23.25 -6.05 42.71
C VAL A 958 -22.62 -5.78 44.07
N ARG A 959 -22.93 -6.62 45.05
CA ARG A 959 -22.33 -6.59 46.39
C ARG A 959 -21.92 -7.99 46.79
N GLY A 960 -20.79 -8.10 47.48
CA GLY A 960 -20.35 -9.33 48.13
C GLY A 960 -18.88 -9.29 48.48
N TRP A 961 -18.29 -10.47 48.66
CA TRP A 961 -16.93 -10.65 49.15
C TRP A 961 -15.96 -11.08 48.04
N TRP A 962 -14.81 -10.42 47.98
CA TRP A 962 -13.70 -10.76 47.09
C TRP A 962 -12.37 -10.93 47.86
N PRO A 963 -11.49 -11.84 47.40
CA PRO A 963 -10.22 -12.10 48.05
C PRO A 963 -9.14 -11.08 47.64
N PHE A 964 -8.33 -10.63 48.60
CA PHE A 964 -7.06 -9.97 48.35
C PHE A 964 -5.94 -11.01 48.25
N ALA A 965 -4.98 -10.76 47.36
CA ALA A 965 -3.82 -11.61 47.21
C ALA A 965 -2.50 -10.82 47.18
N LYS A 966 -1.45 -11.43 47.71
CA LYS A 966 -0.04 -11.00 47.62
C LYS A 966 0.77 -12.24 47.24
N SER A 967 1.56 -12.16 46.17
CA SER A 967 2.37 -13.30 45.69
C SER A 967 1.58 -14.61 45.45
N LYS A 968 0.31 -14.53 45.04
CA LYS A 968 -0.64 -15.65 44.84
C LYS A 968 -1.13 -16.35 46.12
N GLU A 969 -0.91 -15.74 47.28
CA GLU A 969 -1.47 -16.21 48.55
C GLU A 969 -2.60 -15.29 48.99
N LEU A 970 -3.63 -15.86 49.63
CA LEU A 970 -4.78 -15.12 50.17
C LEU A 970 -4.33 -14.32 51.39
N THR A 971 -4.40 -13.00 51.34
CA THR A 971 -3.92 -12.11 52.41
C THR A 971 -5.00 -11.26 53.07
N GLY A 972 -6.25 -11.42 52.63
CA GLY A 972 -7.41 -10.76 53.19
C GLY A 972 -8.64 -10.90 52.31
N LYS A 973 -9.78 -10.41 52.76
CA LYS A 973 -11.03 -10.37 52.00
C LYS A 973 -11.67 -9.00 52.17
N VAL A 974 -12.37 -8.54 51.13
CA VAL A 974 -13.11 -7.27 51.15
C VAL A 974 -14.57 -7.47 50.78
N GLU A 975 -15.45 -6.91 51.60
CA GLU A 975 -16.84 -6.69 51.27
C GLU A 975 -16.99 -5.36 50.55
N ALA A 976 -17.30 -5.42 49.26
CA ALA A 976 -17.50 -4.23 48.44
C ALA A 976 -18.87 -4.25 47.76
N GLU A 977 -19.33 -3.07 47.39
CA GLU A 977 -20.50 -2.88 46.54
C GLU A 977 -20.14 -1.99 45.36
N PHE A 978 -20.33 -2.49 44.14
CA PHE A 978 -20.12 -1.75 42.91
C PHE A 978 -21.46 -1.33 42.35
N HIS A 979 -21.59 -0.06 42.01
CA HIS A 979 -22.74 0.52 41.35
C HIS A 979 -22.29 1.40 40.19
N LEU A 980 -22.57 0.97 38.96
CA LEU A 980 -22.27 1.72 37.75
C LEU A 980 -23.50 2.48 37.28
N VAL A 981 -23.33 3.79 37.09
CA VAL A 981 -24.34 4.69 36.52
C VAL A 981 -23.78 5.44 35.32
N THR A 982 -24.63 5.88 34.40
CA THR A 982 -24.19 6.80 33.33
C THR A 982 -23.93 8.20 33.90
N ALA A 983 -23.15 9.03 33.21
CA ALA A 983 -22.91 10.41 33.63
C ALA A 983 -24.23 11.20 33.83
N GLU A 984 -25.20 11.01 32.92
CA GLU A 984 -26.52 11.64 33.05
C GLU A 984 -27.31 11.16 34.28
N GLU A 985 -27.18 9.88 34.65
CA GLU A 985 -27.79 9.34 35.88
C GLU A 985 -27.08 9.87 37.13
N ALA A 986 -25.76 10.01 37.08
CA ALA A 986 -24.96 10.54 38.17
C ALA A 986 -25.29 12.01 38.47
N GLU A 987 -25.51 12.82 37.44
CA GLU A 987 -25.94 14.22 37.59
C GLU A 987 -27.36 14.34 38.16
N LYS A 988 -28.27 13.44 37.79
CA LYS A 988 -29.65 13.42 38.31
C LYS A 988 -29.72 12.96 39.77
N ASN A 989 -28.91 11.96 40.12
CA ASN A 989 -28.85 11.36 41.45
C ASN A 989 -27.41 11.43 41.99
N PRO A 990 -26.95 12.63 42.40
CA PRO A 990 -25.59 12.79 42.90
C PRO A 990 -25.43 12.09 44.24
N VAL A 991 -24.22 11.62 44.51
CA VAL A 991 -23.82 11.02 45.78
C VAL A 991 -22.52 11.65 46.27
N GLY A 992 -22.35 11.75 47.59
CA GLY A 992 -21.13 12.27 48.18
C GLY A 992 -19.99 11.25 48.16
N LYS A 993 -18.75 11.75 48.04
CA LYS A 993 -17.53 10.97 48.29
C LYS A 993 -17.44 10.59 49.77
N ALA A 994 -16.86 9.43 50.07
CA ALA A 994 -16.73 8.89 51.41
C ALA A 994 -18.09 8.72 52.10
N ARG A 995 -18.32 9.44 53.21
CA ARG A 995 -19.57 9.45 54.00
C ARG A 995 -20.32 10.77 53.88
N LYS A 996 -19.90 11.65 52.97
CA LYS A 996 -20.46 13.00 52.82
C LYS A 996 -21.80 12.97 52.09
N GLU A 997 -22.56 14.04 52.24
CA GLU A 997 -23.76 14.29 51.42
C GLU A 997 -23.37 14.58 49.96
N PRO A 998 -24.28 14.39 48.99
CA PRO A 998 -25.64 13.81 49.10
C PRO A 998 -25.66 12.29 49.34
N GLU A 999 -26.74 11.77 49.95
CA GLU A 999 -26.87 10.37 50.41
C GLU A 999 -25.70 9.86 51.28
N PRO A 1000 -25.55 10.41 52.51
CA PRO A 1000 -24.44 10.06 53.40
C PRO A 1000 -24.53 8.61 53.87
N LEU A 1001 -23.38 7.93 53.93
CA LEU A 1001 -23.29 6.59 54.50
C LEU A 1001 -23.26 6.65 56.03
N ALA A 1002 -23.88 5.66 56.68
CA ALA A 1002 -23.83 5.53 58.13
C ALA A 1002 -22.39 5.34 58.63
N LYS A 1003 -22.07 5.89 59.81
CA LYS A 1003 -20.76 5.67 60.44
C LYS A 1003 -20.52 4.16 60.70
N PRO A 1004 -19.29 3.66 60.53
CA PRO A 1004 -18.98 2.26 60.78
C PRO A 1004 -19.15 1.93 62.28
N ASN A 1005 -19.60 0.70 62.57
CA ASN A 1005 -19.67 0.20 63.94
C ASN A 1005 -18.28 -0.30 64.35
N ARG A 1006 -17.54 0.48 65.15
CA ARG A 1006 -16.17 0.16 65.60
C ARG A 1006 -16.15 -0.05 67.11
N PRO A 1007 -15.45 -1.08 67.65
CA PRO A 1007 -15.30 -1.25 69.08
C PRO A 1007 -14.45 -0.11 69.70
N ASP A 1008 -14.78 0.28 70.95
CA ASP A 1008 -14.19 1.42 71.68
C ASP A 1008 -12.68 1.28 71.99
N THR A 1009 -12.07 0.12 71.68
CA THR A 1009 -10.63 -0.18 71.86
C THR A 1009 -9.71 0.49 70.83
N SER A 1010 -10.28 1.18 69.84
CA SER A 1010 -9.57 1.83 68.72
C SER A 1010 -8.95 3.20 69.06
N PHE A 1011 -8.98 3.64 70.32
CA PHE A 1011 -8.48 4.96 70.76
C PHE A 1011 -7.51 4.94 71.96
N SER A 1012 -6.58 3.98 72.06
CA SER A 1012 -5.64 3.93 73.21
C SER A 1012 -4.55 5.02 73.23
N TRP A 1013 -4.24 5.70 72.13
CA TRP A 1013 -3.19 6.75 72.12
C TRP A 1013 -3.68 8.15 72.53
N PHE A 1014 -4.96 8.48 72.27
CA PHE A 1014 -5.48 9.84 72.51
C PHE A 1014 -5.57 10.22 74.00
N VAL A 1015 -5.34 9.26 74.91
CA VAL A 1015 -5.53 9.46 76.35
C VAL A 1015 -4.27 10.04 77.03
N SER A 1016 -3.09 10.14 76.37
CA SER A 1016 -1.93 10.83 76.99
C SER A 1016 -0.77 11.26 76.06
N PRO A 1017 -0.98 12.25 75.17
CA PRO A 1017 0.06 12.74 74.24
C PRO A 1017 1.34 13.26 74.92
N PHE A 1018 1.24 13.80 76.14
CA PHE A 1018 2.37 14.41 76.85
C PHE A 1018 3.30 13.41 77.55
N LYS A 1019 2.80 12.24 77.98
CA LYS A 1019 3.63 11.23 78.65
C LYS A 1019 4.55 10.51 77.66
N CYS A 1020 4.09 10.31 76.43
CA CYS A 1020 4.87 9.66 75.38
C CYS A 1020 5.91 10.61 74.77
N LEU A 1021 5.54 11.87 74.52
CA LEU A 1021 6.46 12.91 74.05
C LEU A 1021 7.62 13.15 75.04
N TYR A 1022 7.31 13.18 76.35
CA TYR A 1022 8.32 13.28 77.40
C TYR A 1022 9.28 12.09 77.38
N HIS A 1023 8.79 10.86 77.27
CA HIS A 1023 9.64 9.67 77.29
C HIS A 1023 10.50 9.47 76.03
N LEU A 1024 9.98 9.82 74.84
CA LEU A 1024 10.68 9.60 73.57
C LEU A 1024 11.74 10.68 73.28
N ILE A 1025 11.40 11.95 73.55
CA ILE A 1025 12.30 13.09 73.26
C ILE A 1025 13.34 13.29 74.36
N TRP A 1026 12.95 13.15 75.64
CA TRP A 1026 13.85 13.41 76.78
C TRP A 1026 14.88 12.30 76.99
N LYS A 1027 14.63 11.07 76.53
CA LYS A 1027 15.57 9.95 76.75
C LYS A 1027 16.69 9.92 75.70
N ASN A 1028 16.37 10.23 74.44
CA ASN A 1028 17.32 10.12 73.32
C ASN A 1028 18.00 11.45 72.95
N TYR A 1029 17.32 12.60 73.14
CA TYR A 1029 17.80 13.90 72.63
C TYR A 1029 18.18 14.92 73.71
N LYS A 1030 18.20 14.53 75.00
CA LYS A 1030 18.51 15.43 76.13
C LYS A 1030 19.81 16.22 75.93
N LYS A 1031 20.87 15.57 75.45
CA LYS A 1031 22.17 16.22 75.20
C LYS A 1031 22.08 17.27 74.09
N TYR A 1032 21.38 16.96 72.99
CA TYR A 1032 21.22 17.89 71.86
C TYR A 1032 20.31 19.07 72.18
N ILE A 1033 19.24 18.84 72.96
CA ILE A 1033 18.34 19.91 73.41
C ILE A 1033 19.07 20.87 74.36
N ILE A 1034 19.90 20.36 75.27
CA ILE A 1034 20.73 21.20 76.16
C ILE A 1034 21.76 22.00 75.34
N ILE A 1035 22.43 21.37 74.37
CA ILE A 1035 23.39 22.07 73.47
C ILE A 1035 22.68 23.18 72.68
N ALA A 1036 21.52 22.90 72.10
CA ALA A 1036 20.74 23.88 71.36
C ALA A 1036 20.32 25.06 72.25
N PHE A 1037 19.91 24.79 73.50
CA PHE A 1037 19.55 25.84 74.46
C PHE A 1037 20.74 26.73 74.84
N ILE A 1038 21.92 26.14 75.03
CA ILE A 1038 23.17 26.89 75.27
C ILE A 1038 23.54 27.76 74.05
N LEU A 1039 23.40 27.21 72.84
CA LEU A 1039 23.65 27.94 71.59
C LEU A 1039 22.70 29.13 71.42
N ILE A 1040 21.41 28.94 71.72
CA ILE A 1040 20.41 30.01 71.68
C ILE A 1040 20.76 31.12 72.69
N ILE A 1041 21.16 30.76 73.91
CA ILE A 1041 21.60 31.74 74.91
C ILE A 1041 22.83 32.51 74.41
N LEU A 1042 23.82 31.82 73.82
CA LEU A 1042 25.01 32.45 73.22
C LEU A 1042 24.66 33.42 72.10
N ILE A 1043 23.72 33.05 71.23
CA ILE A 1043 23.23 33.91 70.15
C ILE A 1043 22.50 35.13 70.72
N ILE A 1044 21.65 34.97 71.73
CA ILE A 1044 20.98 36.09 72.40
C ILE A 1044 22.02 37.02 73.03
N PHE A 1045 23.07 36.48 73.67
CA PHE A 1045 24.16 37.26 74.24
C PHE A 1045 24.94 38.04 73.17
N LEU A 1046 25.21 37.42 72.02
CA LEU A 1046 25.87 38.06 70.87
C LEU A 1046 25.01 39.20 70.30
N VAL A 1047 23.69 38.97 70.15
CA VAL A 1047 22.74 39.99 69.68
C VAL A 1047 22.68 41.16 70.66
N LEU A 1048 22.60 40.90 71.97
CA LEU A 1048 22.63 41.94 72.99
C LEU A 1048 23.97 42.68 73.02
N PHE A 1049 25.09 41.99 72.80
CA PHE A 1049 26.42 42.59 72.70
C PHE A 1049 26.52 43.53 71.49
N ILE A 1050 26.07 43.11 70.31
CA ILE A 1050 26.03 43.94 69.10
C ILE A 1050 25.05 45.12 69.27
N TYR A 1051 23.89 44.89 69.89
CA TYR A 1051 22.89 45.94 70.12
C TYR A 1051 23.37 47.01 71.11
N THR A 1052 24.17 46.63 72.11
CA THR A 1052 24.72 47.57 73.10
C THR A 1052 26.03 48.23 72.67
N LEU A 1053 26.73 47.68 71.67
CA LEU A 1053 28.00 48.21 71.15
C LEU A 1053 27.92 49.68 70.72
N PRO A 1054 26.90 50.14 69.94
CA PRO A 1054 26.81 51.54 69.52
C PRO A 1054 26.61 52.49 70.72
N GLY A 1055 25.88 52.06 71.75
CA GLY A 1055 25.62 52.86 72.96
C GLY A 1055 26.77 52.89 73.98
N ALA A 1056 27.66 51.90 73.96
CA ALA A 1056 28.86 51.86 74.80
C ALA A 1056 30.05 52.57 74.12
N ILE A 1057 30.16 52.47 72.79
CA ILE A 1057 31.17 53.18 71.99
C ILE A 1057 30.85 54.67 71.91
N SER A 1058 29.56 55.05 71.77
CA SER A 1058 29.12 56.45 71.85
C SER A 1058 29.44 57.10 73.20
N ARG A 1059 29.28 56.37 74.32
CA ARG A 1059 29.64 56.89 75.66
C ARG A 1059 31.15 56.97 75.91
N LYS A 1060 31.97 56.11 75.30
CA LYS A 1060 33.45 56.20 75.38
C LYS A 1060 34.08 57.19 74.40
N ILE A 1061 33.38 57.63 73.36
CA ILE A 1061 33.84 58.66 72.41
C ILE A 1061 33.42 60.07 72.87
N VAL A 1062 32.34 60.20 73.64
CA VAL A 1062 31.85 61.49 74.19
C VAL A 1062 32.48 61.87 75.54
N VAL A 1063 33.18 60.95 76.20
CA VAL A 1063 34.03 61.24 77.37
C VAL A 1063 35.42 60.65 77.10
N GLY A 1064 36.26 61.41 76.42
CA GLY A 1064 37.68 61.05 76.21
C GLY A 1064 38.50 61.25 77.48
N SER A 1065 39.61 60.50 77.59
CA SER A 1065 40.58 60.40 78.70
C SER A 1065 40.32 59.27 79.69
#